data_AF-A0A953HIZ1-F1
#
_entry.id   AF-A0A953HIZ1-F1
#
_cell.length_a   1.000
_cell.length_b   1.000
_cell.length_c   1.000
_cell.angle_alpha   90.00
_cell.angle_beta   90.00
_cell.angle_gamma   90.00
#
_symmetry.space_group_name_H-M   'P 1'
#
loop_
_entity.id
_entity.type
_entity.pdbx_description
1 polymer ?
#
loop_
_entity_poly.entity_id
_entity_poly.type
_entity_poly.pdbx_seq_one_letter_code
_entity_poly.pdbx_strand_id
1 'polypeptide(L)'
;MRIIFIILVVCLHYSEVLAQCPEVELILSSQKQVNDFGLENSHCRRIDGDVVIGIPYGKTDITDLTPLKQVRHIGGSLNILNNPELHSLDGLENLQSIGGYLNIFHNEPLEDVDGLKSLISVGGNLWIINNSSLTSLEGLRNLQSIDGSIDVWRNASLASVEGLENIDPGSVKATLDYCLVQLIDVRVERNNISTEEGASLVHVLTKRNPVEQFQKLMNKPYSKRAVETDILYQSIKSISDSVEAHGILDELTDISHDSKDREMIWEVKLLKCYWQLKNGSASLPQRIALMETLAGQAGREQMFHMAARALKFISYKYFLELREYNKIIQNCETMEQMLDHLSPEEFPDMAGCYLSIGKAHYFFKDYNEAIRYFRNAAALPKNGYNASHVLHAINNLGLCYQKLNHLDTSDYYFTKILKDTVSYPVEVWAGIASGNLGHNHYFRGEYQKAIPLLQRDIYNAISLPDWGLAAGSLMPLADIRLKQNDLEEAKRLIDQARKYIYKTRQTVRLRLLFPILSKWYAAMGQKDKVADYIDSTEQVLQEYNDKIQELKLLRFHQESSAKLHINQMKSQQFRQQRDFVVVIIFLFFIGTSMFFWYRNKNIKRKQELHELELKNAQESLENARSRLTDQARKIRENDKMIHQFQQEFKGRIDPPALQELKSSTILTRADWVSFKKNFQKVYPGILSTLRTSYPDLTPAELRLLCLLKLGLTNREMATAQGVSPQSIYVTNHRIRKKLGLENQDKLEELVREMK
;
A
#
# COMPACT_ATOMS: atom_id res chain seq x y z
N MET A 1 -30.41 50.42 79.42
CA MET A 1 -28.99 50.16 79.13
C MET A 1 -28.63 48.67 78.92
N ARG A 2 -29.27 47.68 79.57
CA ARG A 2 -28.94 46.25 79.35
C ARG A 2 -29.35 45.67 77.99
N ILE A 3 -30.38 46.20 77.33
CA ILE A 3 -30.85 45.71 76.02
C ILE A 3 -29.94 46.18 74.87
N ILE A 4 -29.33 47.36 74.99
CA ILE A 4 -28.41 47.89 73.97
C ILE A 4 -27.07 47.12 73.98
N PHE A 5 -26.64 46.61 75.15
CA PHE A 5 -25.42 45.79 75.25
C PHE A 5 -25.61 44.38 74.66
N ILE A 6 -26.81 43.79 74.79
CA ILE A 6 -27.12 42.48 74.19
C ILE A 6 -27.26 42.59 72.66
N ILE A 7 -27.79 43.70 72.15
CA ILE A 7 -27.87 43.93 70.69
C ILE A 7 -26.47 44.23 70.11
N LEU A 8 -25.57 44.91 70.82
CA LEU A 8 -24.18 45.09 70.37
C LEU A 8 -23.37 43.79 70.39
N VAL A 9 -23.60 42.90 71.37
CA VAL A 9 -22.94 41.58 71.40
C VAL A 9 -23.52 40.63 70.34
N VAL A 10 -24.81 40.72 70.02
CA VAL A 10 -25.44 39.93 68.94
C VAL A 10 -25.09 40.49 67.55
N CYS A 11 -24.90 41.80 67.38
CA CYS A 11 -24.42 42.38 66.11
C CYS A 11 -22.90 42.22 65.90
N LEU A 12 -22.12 41.96 66.95
CA LEU A 12 -20.70 41.57 66.83
C LEU A 12 -20.50 40.06 66.63
N HIS A 13 -21.56 39.25 66.70
CA HIS A 13 -21.54 37.81 66.41
C HIS A 13 -22.24 37.44 65.09
N TYR A 14 -22.64 38.42 64.28
CA TYR A 14 -23.35 38.21 63.00
C TYR A 14 -22.53 38.56 61.76
N SER A 15 -21.19 38.58 61.88
CA SER A 15 -20.27 38.64 60.74
C SER A 15 -19.46 37.36 60.54
N GLU A 16 -19.76 36.26 61.23
CA GLU A 16 -19.33 34.92 60.83
C GLU A 16 -20.36 34.35 59.84
N VAL A 17 -20.39 34.93 58.65
CA VAL A 17 -20.68 34.10 57.48
C VAL A 17 -19.55 33.08 57.48
N LEU A 18 -19.82 31.81 57.81
CA LEU A 18 -18.87 30.71 57.62
C LEU A 18 -18.30 30.86 56.21
N ALA A 19 -17.08 31.38 56.07
CA ALA A 19 -16.52 31.67 54.76
C ALA A 19 -16.45 30.33 54.02
N GLN A 20 -17.28 30.13 53.01
CA GLN A 20 -17.34 28.84 52.35
C GLN A 20 -15.97 28.56 51.70
N CYS A 21 -15.48 27.32 51.83
CA CYS A 21 -14.26 26.92 51.16
C CYS A 21 -14.33 27.25 49.65
N PRO A 22 -13.20 27.56 49.00
CA PRO A 22 -13.22 27.83 47.56
C PRO A 22 -13.82 26.68 46.75
N GLU A 23 -14.83 26.99 45.96
CA GLU A 23 -15.50 26.06 45.03
C GLU A 23 -14.89 26.10 43.61
N VAL A 24 -14.04 27.08 43.34
CA VAL A 24 -13.36 27.30 42.06
C VAL A 24 -11.85 27.23 42.23
N GLU A 25 -11.11 27.39 41.14
CA GLU A 25 -9.65 27.45 41.14
C GLU A 25 -9.11 28.47 42.16
N LEU A 26 -8.21 28.01 43.03
CA LEU A 26 -7.49 28.81 44.02
C LEU A 26 -6.05 29.03 43.53
N ILE A 27 -5.71 30.27 43.20
CA ILE A 27 -4.35 30.64 42.77
C ILE A 27 -3.67 31.44 43.89
N LEU A 28 -2.62 30.87 44.46
CA LEU A 28 -1.74 31.46 45.46
C LEU A 28 -0.40 31.79 44.80
N SER A 29 -0.26 33.02 44.30
CA SER A 29 0.91 33.50 43.54
C SER A 29 1.95 34.25 44.38
N SER A 30 1.70 34.46 45.68
CA SER A 30 2.64 35.08 46.61
C SER A 30 2.49 34.58 48.04
N GLN A 31 3.52 34.73 48.86
CA GLN A 31 3.47 34.35 50.28
C GLN A 31 2.36 35.09 51.02
N LYS A 32 2.12 36.35 50.65
CA LYS A 32 1.00 37.12 51.21
C LYS A 32 -0.33 36.41 50.98
N GLN A 33 -0.59 35.91 49.76
CA GLN A 33 -1.84 35.21 49.46
C GLN A 33 -1.96 33.88 50.21
N VAL A 34 -0.85 33.15 50.40
CA VAL A 34 -0.84 31.93 51.22
C VAL A 34 -1.22 32.26 52.67
N ASN A 35 -0.61 33.31 53.24
CA ASN A 35 -0.90 33.77 54.60
C ASN A 35 -2.34 34.25 54.76
N ASP A 36 -2.82 35.08 53.83
CA ASP A 36 -4.19 35.60 53.81
C ASP A 36 -5.19 34.43 53.77
N PHE A 37 -4.95 33.42 52.91
CA PHE A 37 -5.81 32.24 52.83
C PHE A 37 -5.87 31.50 54.17
N GLY A 38 -4.73 31.26 54.82
CA GLY A 38 -4.71 30.56 56.11
C GLY A 38 -5.41 31.32 57.25
N LEU A 39 -5.41 32.65 57.20
CA LEU A 39 -6.13 33.50 58.16
C LEU A 39 -7.64 33.51 57.87
N GLU A 40 -8.03 33.73 56.61
CA GLU A 40 -9.43 33.91 56.19
C GLU A 40 -10.18 32.58 56.05
N ASN A 41 -9.47 31.48 55.79
CA ASN A 41 -10.02 30.15 55.51
C ASN A 41 -9.46 29.08 56.47
N SER A 42 -9.20 29.47 57.72
CA SER A 42 -8.61 28.59 58.75
C SER A 42 -9.44 27.33 59.06
N HIS A 43 -10.75 27.36 58.83
CA HIS A 43 -11.67 26.22 58.97
C HIS A 43 -11.77 25.35 57.70
N CYS A 44 -11.17 25.77 56.58
CA CYS A 44 -11.37 25.13 55.30
C CYS A 44 -10.62 23.79 55.18
N ARG A 45 -11.35 22.67 55.22
CA ARG A 45 -10.77 21.33 55.09
C ARG A 45 -10.80 20.75 53.68
N ARG A 46 -11.60 21.32 52.79
CA ARG A 46 -11.81 20.80 51.43
C ARG A 46 -11.90 21.96 50.45
N ILE A 47 -11.07 21.94 49.41
CA ILE A 47 -11.15 22.87 48.28
C ILE A 47 -11.71 22.07 47.11
N ASP A 48 -12.83 22.48 46.49
CA ASP A 48 -13.43 21.67 45.41
C ASP A 48 -12.74 21.86 44.06
N GLY A 49 -12.18 23.05 43.80
CA GLY A 49 -11.48 23.38 42.57
C GLY A 49 -10.00 22.96 42.54
N ASP A 50 -9.32 23.38 41.48
CA ASP A 50 -7.86 23.26 41.36
C ASP A 50 -7.15 24.21 42.32
N VAL A 51 -5.97 23.83 42.81
CA VAL A 51 -5.11 24.65 43.66
C VAL A 51 -3.78 24.85 42.96
N VAL A 52 -3.39 26.09 42.76
CA VAL A 52 -2.10 26.50 42.20
C VAL A 52 -1.33 27.27 43.25
N ILE A 53 -0.24 26.68 43.75
CA ILE A 53 0.74 27.29 44.65
C ILE A 53 1.96 27.67 43.81
N GLY A 54 2.03 28.95 43.51
CA GLY A 54 3.01 29.53 42.62
C GLY A 54 2.39 30.23 41.44
N ILE A 55 3.19 30.44 40.40
CA ILE A 55 2.73 30.99 39.12
C ILE A 55 3.24 30.12 37.99
N PRO A 56 2.42 29.81 36.96
CA PRO A 56 2.86 28.97 35.85
C PRO A 56 4.14 29.47 35.17
N TYR A 57 4.40 30.78 35.24
CA TYR A 57 5.53 31.45 34.59
C TYR A 57 6.13 32.53 35.51
N GLY A 58 7.41 32.43 35.86
CA GLY A 58 8.12 33.42 36.66
C GLY A 58 8.69 32.85 37.95
N LYS A 59 8.81 33.69 38.98
CA LYS A 59 9.25 33.32 40.33
C LYS A 59 8.30 33.95 41.34
N THR A 60 7.90 33.18 42.35
CA THR A 60 7.16 33.70 43.51
C THR A 60 8.10 33.98 44.68
N ASP A 61 7.56 34.61 45.72
CA ASP A 61 8.19 34.82 47.02
C ASP A 61 7.70 33.81 48.08
N ILE A 62 7.07 32.70 47.65
CA ILE A 62 6.50 31.69 48.55
C ILE A 62 7.62 30.85 49.17
N THR A 63 7.63 30.80 50.50
CA THR A 63 8.62 30.07 51.32
C THR A 63 7.98 29.15 52.36
N ASP A 64 6.72 29.37 52.72
CA ASP A 64 6.04 28.69 53.82
C ASP A 64 4.58 28.34 53.45
N LEU A 65 4.23 27.05 53.51
CA LEU A 65 2.88 26.55 53.26
C LEU A 65 2.12 26.20 54.55
N THR A 66 2.69 26.39 55.74
CA THR A 66 2.03 26.11 57.02
C THR A 66 0.65 26.78 57.20
N PRO A 67 0.32 27.92 56.55
CA PRO A 67 -1.05 28.46 56.53
C PRO A 67 -2.09 27.56 55.84
N LEU A 68 -1.68 26.48 55.17
CA LEU A 68 -2.55 25.51 54.49
C LEU A 68 -2.83 24.23 55.30
N LYS A 69 -2.26 24.10 56.50
CA LYS A 69 -2.29 22.87 57.33
C LYS A 69 -3.67 22.28 57.62
N GLN A 70 -4.72 23.08 57.49
CA GLN A 70 -6.11 22.69 57.70
C GLN A 70 -6.69 21.87 56.54
N VAL A 71 -6.13 22.01 55.33
CA VAL A 71 -6.65 21.39 54.11
C VAL A 71 -6.39 19.89 54.14
N ARG A 72 -7.44 19.12 53.86
CA ARG A 72 -7.43 17.64 53.82
C ARG A 72 -7.77 17.07 52.47
N HIS A 73 -8.57 17.77 51.68
CA HIS A 73 -9.00 17.28 50.37
C HIS A 73 -8.95 18.41 49.35
N ILE A 74 -8.43 18.10 48.16
CA ILE A 74 -8.54 18.94 46.98
C ILE A 74 -9.37 18.16 45.96
N GLY A 75 -10.50 18.71 45.52
CA GLY A 75 -11.40 18.10 44.55
C GLY A 75 -10.84 18.16 43.12
N GLY A 76 -10.12 19.23 42.80
CA GLY A 76 -9.35 19.37 41.56
C GLY A 76 -7.90 18.88 41.69
N SER A 77 -7.03 19.52 40.93
CA SER A 77 -5.59 19.25 40.81
C SER A 77 -4.79 20.13 41.77
N LEU A 78 -3.65 19.64 42.24
CA LEU A 78 -2.70 20.43 43.02
C LEU A 78 -1.43 20.67 42.22
N ASN A 79 -1.14 21.94 41.94
CA ASN A 79 0.04 22.40 41.24
C ASN A 79 0.91 23.21 42.19
N ILE A 80 2.13 22.74 42.48
CA ILE A 80 3.13 23.44 43.28
C ILE A 80 4.30 23.74 42.36
N LEU A 81 4.42 24.99 41.92
CA LEU A 81 5.33 25.33 40.84
C LEU A 81 6.04 26.68 40.97
N ASN A 82 7.30 26.74 40.54
CA ASN A 82 8.09 27.97 40.49
C ASN A 82 8.25 28.75 41.79
N ASN A 83 8.47 28.02 42.89
CA ASN A 83 8.75 28.63 44.18
C ASN A 83 10.26 28.47 44.46
N PRO A 84 11.12 29.43 44.05
CA PRO A 84 12.58 29.31 44.11
C PRO A 84 13.16 29.44 45.51
N GLU A 85 12.32 29.65 46.53
CA GLU A 85 12.69 29.77 47.94
C GLU A 85 11.87 28.78 48.82
N LEU A 86 11.09 27.89 48.21
CA LEU A 86 10.29 26.88 48.93
C LEU A 86 11.14 25.63 49.18
N HIS A 87 11.55 25.43 50.43
CA HIS A 87 12.42 24.32 50.84
C HIS A 87 11.66 23.08 51.31
N SER A 88 10.41 23.22 51.72
CA SER A 88 9.57 22.14 52.27
C SER A 88 8.11 22.30 51.86
N LEU A 89 7.36 21.19 51.86
CA LEU A 89 5.90 21.18 51.69
C LEU A 89 5.15 21.18 53.04
N ASP A 90 5.83 21.49 54.14
CA ASP A 90 5.21 21.63 55.46
C ASP A 90 4.03 22.60 55.42
N GLY A 91 2.93 22.20 56.03
CA GLY A 91 1.59 22.76 55.84
C GLY A 91 0.66 21.93 54.96
N LEU A 92 1.13 20.88 54.28
CA LEU A 92 0.27 19.95 53.55
C LEU A 92 0.10 18.59 54.25
N GLU A 93 0.59 18.44 55.49
CA GLU A 93 0.75 17.15 56.18
C GLU A 93 -0.57 16.44 56.45
N ASN A 94 -1.68 17.17 56.39
CA ASN A 94 -3.03 16.65 56.60
C ASN A 94 -3.78 16.38 55.29
N LEU A 95 -3.18 16.63 54.12
CA LEU A 95 -3.77 16.39 52.81
C LEU A 95 -3.86 14.88 52.57
N GLN A 96 -5.08 14.39 52.36
CA GLN A 96 -5.41 12.97 52.23
C GLN A 96 -5.74 12.56 50.80
N SER A 97 -6.32 13.45 50.00
CA SER A 97 -6.72 13.12 48.62
C SER A 97 -6.69 14.33 47.70
N ILE A 98 -6.28 14.08 46.46
CA ILE A 98 -6.37 15.00 45.33
C ILE A 98 -7.25 14.34 44.27
N GLY A 99 -8.34 15.00 43.86
CA GLY A 99 -9.29 14.44 42.87
C GLY A 99 -8.79 14.52 41.43
N GLY A 100 -7.91 15.48 41.13
CA GLY A 100 -7.20 15.63 39.86
C GLY A 100 -5.76 15.13 39.92
N TYR A 101 -4.86 15.82 39.21
CA TYR A 101 -3.43 15.49 39.19
C TYR A 101 -2.65 16.22 40.29
N LEU A 102 -1.50 15.64 40.68
CA LEU A 102 -0.50 16.28 41.55
C LEU A 102 0.73 16.62 40.70
N ASN A 103 1.10 17.89 40.67
CA ASN A 103 2.25 18.40 39.93
C ASN A 103 3.16 19.20 40.85
N ILE A 104 4.38 18.72 41.09
CA ILE A 104 5.44 19.39 41.86
C ILE A 104 6.56 19.73 40.88
N PHE A 105 6.58 20.98 40.43
CA PHE A 105 7.36 21.39 39.27
C PHE A 105 8.28 22.57 39.57
N HIS A 106 9.59 22.41 39.37
CA HIS A 106 10.55 23.53 39.44
C HIS A 106 10.55 24.29 40.77
N ASN A 107 10.56 23.55 41.88
CA ASN A 107 10.86 24.07 43.20
C ASN A 107 12.31 23.66 43.52
N GLU A 108 13.28 24.32 42.87
CA GLU A 108 14.70 23.91 42.90
C GLU A 108 15.26 23.63 44.30
N PRO A 109 14.94 24.41 45.36
CA PRO A 109 15.43 24.17 46.71
C PRO A 109 14.69 23.10 47.52
N LEU A 110 13.57 22.56 47.01
CA LEU A 110 12.76 21.57 47.72
C LEU A 110 13.57 20.29 47.97
N GLU A 111 13.72 19.88 49.23
CA GLU A 111 14.61 18.77 49.63
C GLU A 111 13.88 17.42 49.72
N ASP A 112 12.60 17.42 50.08
CA ASP A 112 11.74 16.25 50.23
C ASP A 112 10.26 16.57 49.94
N VAL A 113 9.39 15.57 50.09
CA VAL A 113 7.93 15.70 49.96
C VAL A 113 7.21 15.24 51.23
N ASP A 114 7.84 15.33 52.40
CA ASP A 114 7.31 14.83 53.68
C ASP A 114 6.03 15.55 54.12
N GLY A 115 5.82 16.76 53.62
CA GLY A 115 4.55 17.47 53.69
C GLY A 115 3.38 16.68 53.11
N LEU A 116 3.59 15.64 52.29
CA LEU A 116 2.53 14.81 51.69
C LEU A 116 2.31 13.47 52.41
N LYS A 117 2.90 13.25 53.58
CA LYS A 117 2.85 11.97 54.32
C LYS A 117 1.47 11.38 54.60
N SER A 118 0.40 12.18 54.57
CA SER A 118 -0.98 11.68 54.76
C SER A 118 -1.73 11.39 53.45
N LEU A 119 -1.11 11.64 52.29
CA LEU A 119 -1.75 11.51 50.99
C LEU A 119 -1.99 10.03 50.65
N ILE A 120 -3.25 9.68 50.39
CA ILE A 120 -3.69 8.29 50.13
C ILE A 120 -4.01 8.07 48.64
N SER A 121 -4.52 9.10 47.95
CA SER A 121 -4.99 8.97 46.58
C SER A 121 -4.79 10.23 45.74
N VAL A 122 -4.47 10.02 44.46
CA VAL A 122 -4.44 11.02 43.41
C VAL A 122 -5.35 10.54 42.27
N GLY A 123 -6.39 11.29 41.93
CA GLY A 123 -7.38 10.92 40.90
C GLY A 123 -6.91 11.17 39.46
N GLY A 124 -5.63 11.54 39.27
CA GLY A 124 -5.01 11.79 37.98
C GLY A 124 -3.53 11.43 38.01
N ASN A 125 -2.70 12.17 37.28
CA ASN A 125 -1.27 11.90 37.20
C ASN A 125 -0.50 12.39 38.44
N LEU A 126 0.62 11.76 38.72
CA LEU A 126 1.64 12.22 39.66
C LEU A 126 2.89 12.66 38.89
N TRP A 127 3.20 13.95 38.94
CA TRP A 127 4.38 14.54 38.30
C TRP A 127 5.27 15.22 39.32
N ILE A 128 6.52 14.77 39.41
CA ILE A 128 7.55 15.35 40.27
C ILE A 128 8.76 15.64 39.38
N ILE A 129 8.86 16.90 38.96
CA ILE A 129 9.70 17.27 37.82
C ILE A 129 10.56 18.50 38.12
N ASN A 130 11.84 18.43 37.75
CA ASN A 130 12.82 19.53 37.86
C ASN A 130 12.97 20.11 39.29
N ASN A 131 12.88 19.28 40.34
CA ASN A 131 13.21 19.68 41.72
C ASN A 131 14.64 19.21 42.02
N SER A 132 15.63 20.04 41.64
CA SER A 132 17.04 19.60 41.60
C SER A 132 17.62 19.18 42.94
N SER A 133 17.17 19.79 44.04
CA SER A 133 17.61 19.46 45.40
C SER A 133 16.81 18.33 46.05
N LEU A 134 15.76 17.81 45.40
CA LEU A 134 14.92 16.77 45.95
C LEU A 134 15.73 15.49 46.13
N THR A 135 15.79 14.98 47.36
CA THR A 135 16.57 13.79 47.74
C THR A 135 15.71 12.59 48.11
N SER A 136 14.45 12.80 48.49
CA SER A 136 13.57 11.75 49.02
C SER A 136 12.13 11.86 48.50
N LEU A 137 11.49 10.69 48.31
CA LEU A 137 10.06 10.55 48.01
C LEU A 137 9.28 9.86 49.16
N GLU A 138 9.91 9.63 50.33
CA GLU A 138 9.32 8.91 51.47
C GLU A 138 8.00 9.53 51.97
N GLY A 139 7.82 10.84 51.82
CA GLY A 139 6.54 11.51 52.07
C GLY A 139 5.36 10.96 51.26
N LEU A 140 5.58 10.16 50.22
CA LEU A 140 4.52 9.50 49.44
C LEU A 140 4.23 8.06 49.86
N ARG A 141 4.89 7.54 50.90
CA ARG A 141 4.79 6.12 51.30
C ARG A 141 3.36 5.62 51.57
N ASN A 142 2.45 6.51 51.97
CA ASN A 142 1.05 6.17 52.22
C ASN A 142 0.14 6.29 50.99
N LEU A 143 0.68 6.70 49.83
CA LEU A 143 -0.04 6.81 48.58
C LEU A 143 -0.36 5.42 48.04
N GLN A 144 -1.65 5.09 47.98
CA GLN A 144 -2.13 3.75 47.61
C GLN A 144 -2.66 3.69 46.17
N SER A 145 -3.14 4.80 45.62
CA SER A 145 -3.78 4.81 44.29
C SER A 145 -3.52 6.08 43.49
N ILE A 146 -3.29 5.89 42.19
CA ILE A 146 -3.10 6.96 41.20
C ILE A 146 -3.95 6.61 39.99
N ASP A 147 -4.98 7.39 39.65
CA ASP A 147 -5.83 7.13 38.47
C ASP A 147 -5.24 7.71 37.17
N GLY A 148 -3.92 7.58 37.01
CA GLY A 148 -3.13 8.22 35.95
C GLY A 148 -1.71 7.66 35.89
N SER A 149 -0.81 8.42 35.27
CA SER A 149 0.61 8.08 35.13
C SER A 149 1.48 8.67 36.24
N ILE A 150 2.67 8.09 36.41
CA ILE A 150 3.72 8.54 37.33
C ILE A 150 4.89 9.04 36.49
N ASP A 151 5.33 10.27 36.75
CA ASP A 151 6.50 10.86 36.11
C ASP A 151 7.42 11.50 37.14
N VAL A 152 8.55 10.84 37.39
CA VAL A 152 9.63 11.33 38.23
C VAL A 152 10.81 11.66 37.31
N TRP A 153 10.94 12.94 36.97
CA TRP A 153 11.85 13.36 35.91
C TRP A 153 12.74 14.54 36.31
N ARG A 154 14.05 14.40 36.08
CA ARG A 154 15.03 15.49 36.28
C ARG A 154 15.13 16.02 37.73
N ASN A 155 15.03 15.13 38.70
CA ASN A 155 15.35 15.43 40.10
C ASN A 155 16.79 14.98 40.34
N ALA A 156 17.75 15.87 40.06
CA ALA A 156 19.16 15.52 39.93
C ALA A 156 19.82 14.99 41.22
N SER A 157 19.26 15.30 42.39
CA SER A 157 19.74 14.78 43.69
C SER A 157 18.96 13.55 44.17
N LEU A 158 17.87 13.19 43.50
CA LEU A 158 17.02 12.08 43.91
C LEU A 158 17.72 10.77 43.58
N ALA A 159 18.07 10.01 44.62
CA ALA A 159 18.86 8.78 44.51
C ALA A 159 18.04 7.49 44.65
N SER A 160 16.79 7.59 45.10
CA SER A 160 15.89 6.44 45.28
C SER A 160 14.45 6.78 44.92
N VAL A 161 13.65 5.75 44.64
CA VAL A 161 12.19 5.82 44.46
C VAL A 161 11.41 5.30 45.68
N GLU A 162 12.09 5.05 46.80
CA GLU A 162 11.45 4.75 48.09
C GLU A 162 10.36 5.77 48.42
N GLY A 163 9.18 5.27 48.82
CA GLY A 163 7.94 6.00 48.97
C GLY A 163 6.89 5.67 47.90
N LEU A 164 7.27 5.11 46.74
CA LEU A 164 6.33 4.75 45.66
C LEU A 164 5.91 3.28 45.66
N GLU A 165 6.48 2.45 46.52
CA GLU A 165 6.32 0.98 46.51
C GLU A 165 4.90 0.48 46.87
N ASN A 166 4.10 1.30 47.56
CA ASN A 166 2.78 0.92 48.06
C ASN A 166 1.62 1.28 47.10
N ILE A 167 1.93 1.89 45.95
CA ILE A 167 0.93 2.23 44.95
C ILE A 167 0.40 0.95 44.31
N ASP A 168 -0.92 0.76 44.29
CA ASP A 168 -1.54 -0.36 43.59
C ASP A 168 -1.22 -0.30 42.09
N PRO A 169 -0.48 -1.29 41.54
CA PRO A 169 -0.17 -1.35 40.12
C PRO A 169 -1.41 -1.38 39.23
N GLY A 170 -2.55 -1.87 39.75
CA GLY A 170 -3.83 -1.88 39.02
C GLY A 170 -4.49 -0.50 38.88
N SER A 171 -4.07 0.48 39.68
CA SER A 171 -4.59 1.85 39.61
C SER A 171 -3.91 2.69 38.52
N VAL A 172 -2.62 2.44 38.25
CA VAL A 172 -1.81 3.22 37.30
C VAL A 172 -2.32 3.04 35.87
N LYS A 173 -2.56 4.16 35.19
CA LYS A 173 -3.05 4.21 33.81
C LYS A 173 -2.00 4.82 32.90
N ALA A 174 -1.80 4.19 31.73
CA ALA A 174 -0.99 4.78 30.69
C ALA A 174 -1.67 6.04 30.16
N THR A 175 -0.96 7.17 30.22
CA THR A 175 -1.39 8.44 29.65
C THR A 175 -0.43 8.85 28.54
N LEU A 176 -0.85 9.76 27.68
CA LEU A 176 -0.08 10.12 26.50
C LEU A 176 1.10 11.04 26.85
N ASP A 177 2.32 10.52 26.74
CA ASP A 177 3.54 11.32 26.87
C ASP A 177 3.73 12.25 25.69
N TYR A 178 3.86 13.51 26.07
CA TYR A 178 3.94 14.64 25.17
C TYR A 178 5.27 14.71 24.39
N CYS A 179 6.41 14.38 25.00
CA CYS A 179 7.72 14.50 24.36
C CYS A 179 7.94 13.42 23.29
N LEU A 180 7.38 12.23 23.52
CA LEU A 180 7.66 11.05 22.70
C LEU A 180 6.48 10.63 21.81
N VAL A 181 5.30 11.24 21.97
CA VAL A 181 4.05 10.85 21.31
C VAL A 181 3.78 9.35 21.54
N GLN A 182 3.95 8.92 22.79
CA GLN A 182 3.90 7.53 23.23
C GLN A 182 3.10 7.45 24.52
N LEU A 183 2.41 6.35 24.77
CA LEU A 183 1.77 6.15 26.07
C LEU A 183 2.84 5.85 27.12
N ILE A 184 2.78 6.55 28.25
CA ILE A 184 3.60 6.35 29.44
C ILE A 184 2.68 6.16 30.65
N ASP A 185 2.95 5.11 31.39
CA ASP A 185 2.39 4.81 32.71
C ASP A 185 3.35 5.20 33.82
N VAL A 186 4.62 4.82 33.74
CA VAL A 186 5.65 5.15 34.72
C VAL A 186 6.93 5.58 34.00
N ARG A 187 7.40 6.80 34.29
CA ARG A 187 8.72 7.30 33.88
C ARG A 187 9.54 7.69 35.08
N VAL A 188 10.75 7.12 35.16
CA VAL A 188 11.77 7.48 36.15
C VAL A 188 13.08 7.72 35.40
N GLU A 189 13.30 8.95 34.96
CA GLU A 189 14.43 9.28 34.08
C GLU A 189 15.14 10.56 34.51
N ARG A 190 16.45 10.62 34.21
CA ARG A 190 17.31 11.79 34.48
C ARG A 190 17.36 12.19 35.96
N ASN A 191 17.19 11.22 36.85
CA ASN A 191 17.44 11.34 38.28
C ASN A 191 18.82 10.73 38.61
N ASN A 192 19.24 10.76 39.87
CA ASN A 192 20.42 10.05 40.36
C ASN A 192 20.07 8.62 40.86
N ILE A 193 18.97 8.05 40.37
CA ILE A 193 18.49 6.70 40.67
C ILE A 193 19.22 5.69 39.79
N SER A 194 19.57 4.53 40.35
CA SER A 194 20.21 3.45 39.60
C SER A 194 19.28 2.91 38.49
N THR A 195 19.83 2.50 37.36
CA THR A 195 19.03 1.95 36.25
C THR A 195 18.24 0.72 36.66
N GLU A 196 18.79 -0.09 37.57
CA GLU A 196 18.16 -1.30 38.09
C GLU A 196 16.96 -0.97 38.97
N GLU A 197 17.10 -0.01 39.89
CA GLU A 197 16.02 0.41 40.77
C GLU A 197 14.88 1.08 40.00
N GLY A 198 15.21 1.98 39.06
CA GLY A 198 14.22 2.60 38.19
C GLY A 198 13.45 1.56 37.35
N ALA A 199 14.16 0.58 36.77
CA ALA A 199 13.54 -0.50 36.01
C ALA A 199 12.70 -1.42 36.90
N SER A 200 13.14 -1.69 38.13
CA SER A 200 12.42 -2.49 39.12
C SER A 200 11.09 -1.85 39.50
N LEU A 201 11.07 -0.55 39.81
CA LEU A 201 9.82 0.16 40.09
C LEU A 201 8.86 0.13 38.90
N VAL A 202 9.37 0.42 37.69
CA VAL A 202 8.55 0.31 36.47
C VAL A 202 8.00 -1.10 36.33
N HIS A 203 8.80 -2.14 36.56
CA HIS A 203 8.33 -3.51 36.51
C HIS A 203 7.23 -3.81 37.54
N VAL A 204 7.43 -3.41 38.80
CA VAL A 204 6.51 -3.62 39.93
C VAL A 204 5.19 -2.88 39.72
N LEU A 205 5.24 -1.60 39.35
CA LEU A 205 4.07 -0.74 39.20
C LEU A 205 3.31 -0.95 37.89
N THR A 206 3.95 -1.55 36.89
CA THR A 206 3.26 -1.84 35.62
C THR A 206 2.76 -3.29 35.56
N LYS A 207 3.35 -4.23 36.32
CA LYS A 207 3.02 -5.68 36.31
C LYS A 207 2.87 -6.24 34.87
N ARG A 208 3.65 -5.75 33.91
CA ARG A 208 3.48 -6.11 32.49
C ARG A 208 4.30 -7.33 32.14
N ASN A 209 3.68 -8.50 32.17
CA ASN A 209 4.18 -9.65 31.40
C ASN A 209 3.77 -9.46 29.93
N PRO A 210 4.70 -9.25 28.97
CA PRO A 210 4.37 -9.03 27.57
C PRO A 210 3.55 -10.18 26.95
N VAL A 211 3.75 -11.42 27.42
CA VAL A 211 3.02 -12.61 26.97
C VAL A 211 1.55 -12.55 27.39
N GLU A 212 1.27 -12.27 28.66
CA GLU A 212 -0.10 -12.12 29.15
C GLU A 212 -0.82 -10.94 28.51
N GLN A 213 -0.10 -9.83 28.30
CA GLN A 213 -0.63 -8.68 27.58
C GLN A 213 -1.03 -9.07 26.17
N PHE A 214 -0.13 -9.70 25.42
CA PHE A 214 -0.39 -10.15 24.06
C PHE A 214 -1.60 -11.09 23.99
N GLN A 215 -1.71 -12.06 24.91
CA GLN A 215 -2.86 -12.96 25.02
C GLN A 215 -4.18 -12.21 25.23
N LYS A 216 -4.19 -11.12 26.01
CA LYS A 216 -5.38 -10.26 26.21
C LYS A 216 -5.80 -9.48 24.95
N LEU A 217 -4.90 -9.31 23.97
CA LEU A 217 -5.20 -8.61 22.70
C LEU A 217 -5.83 -9.53 21.65
N MET A 218 -5.67 -10.84 21.80
CA MET A 218 -6.12 -11.83 20.83
C MET A 218 -7.62 -11.73 20.54
N ASN A 219 -7.98 -12.00 19.28
CA ASN A 219 -9.35 -11.99 18.77
C ASN A 219 -10.08 -10.64 18.90
N LYS A 220 -9.35 -9.53 19.09
CA LYS A 220 -9.89 -8.16 19.07
C LYS A 220 -9.42 -7.43 17.82
N PRO A 221 -10.31 -6.72 17.10
CA PRO A 221 -9.90 -5.88 15.98
C PRO A 221 -8.97 -4.76 16.46
N TYR A 222 -8.04 -4.32 15.62
CA TYR A 222 -7.05 -3.29 15.96
C TYR A 222 -7.66 -2.05 16.65
N SER A 223 -8.82 -1.57 16.19
CA SER A 223 -9.51 -0.42 16.78
C SER A 223 -9.86 -0.56 18.27
N LYS A 224 -10.02 -1.79 18.77
CA LYS A 224 -10.31 -2.09 20.18
C LYS A 224 -9.06 -2.41 21.01
N ARG A 225 -7.90 -2.59 20.37
CA ARG A 225 -6.64 -2.96 21.02
C ARG A 225 -5.48 -1.99 20.77
N ALA A 226 -5.67 -0.90 20.03
CA ALA A 226 -4.59 -0.01 19.61
C ALA A 226 -3.73 0.55 20.77
N VAL A 227 -4.38 1.04 21.83
CA VAL A 227 -3.72 1.57 23.05
C VAL A 227 -2.84 0.50 23.70
N GLU A 228 -3.42 -0.66 24.00
CA GLU A 228 -2.71 -1.78 24.64
C GLU A 228 -1.64 -2.40 23.73
N THR A 229 -1.83 -2.33 22.41
CA THR A 229 -0.83 -2.75 21.43
C THR A 229 0.39 -1.82 21.51
N ASP A 230 0.21 -0.51 21.56
CA ASP A 230 1.35 0.42 21.68
C ASP A 230 2.07 0.29 23.03
N ILE A 231 1.32 0.02 24.10
CA ILE A 231 1.87 -0.36 25.41
C ILE A 231 2.78 -1.58 25.28
N LEU A 232 2.31 -2.66 24.64
CA LEU A 232 3.10 -3.87 24.40
C LEU A 232 4.39 -3.56 23.62
N TYR A 233 4.31 -2.69 22.60
CA TYR A 233 5.49 -2.26 21.84
C TYR A 233 6.52 -1.54 22.71
N GLN A 234 6.08 -0.74 23.68
CA GLN A 234 7.00 -0.10 24.62
C GLN A 234 7.62 -1.10 25.58
N SER A 235 6.81 -1.99 26.17
CA SER A 235 7.29 -3.03 27.09
C SER A 235 8.36 -3.91 26.45
N ILE A 236 8.20 -4.28 25.18
CA ILE A 236 9.20 -5.09 24.47
C ILE A 236 10.41 -4.24 24.04
N LYS A 237 10.20 -2.98 23.62
CA LYS A 237 11.30 -2.07 23.27
C LYS A 237 12.24 -1.81 24.45
N SER A 238 11.74 -1.78 25.68
CA SER A 238 12.56 -1.54 26.88
C SER A 238 13.44 -2.72 27.30
N ILE A 239 13.20 -3.93 26.77
CA ILE A 239 14.01 -5.12 27.06
C ILE A 239 15.35 -4.97 26.34
N SER A 240 16.40 -4.63 27.09
CA SER A 240 17.76 -4.43 26.59
C SER A 240 18.51 -5.74 26.34
N ASP A 241 18.17 -6.81 27.07
CA ASP A 241 18.74 -8.12 26.85
C ASP A 241 18.17 -8.72 25.56
N SER A 242 19.04 -8.92 24.56
CA SER A 242 18.61 -9.44 23.28
C SER A 242 18.11 -10.89 23.37
N VAL A 243 18.67 -11.73 24.24
CA VAL A 243 18.27 -13.13 24.38
C VAL A 243 16.86 -13.20 24.98
N GLU A 244 16.62 -12.43 26.03
CA GLU A 244 15.30 -12.31 26.65
C GLU A 244 14.25 -11.80 25.66
N ALA A 245 14.56 -10.72 24.96
CA ALA A 245 13.64 -10.13 23.98
C ALA A 245 13.30 -11.11 22.84
N HIS A 246 14.28 -11.85 22.30
CA HIS A 246 14.02 -12.86 21.28
C HIS A 246 13.21 -14.04 21.82
N GLY A 247 13.50 -14.50 23.05
CA GLY A 247 12.73 -15.56 23.70
C GLY A 247 11.24 -15.21 23.82
N ILE A 248 10.94 -14.00 24.30
CA ILE A 248 9.55 -13.50 24.39
C ILE A 248 8.94 -13.38 22.99
N LEU A 249 9.64 -12.76 22.02
CA LEU A 249 9.12 -12.56 20.67
C LEU A 249 8.84 -13.89 19.93
N ASP A 250 9.62 -14.92 20.21
CA ASP A 250 9.41 -16.28 19.69
C ASP A 250 8.21 -16.95 20.37
N GLU A 251 8.07 -16.82 21.69
CA GLU A 251 6.87 -17.29 22.41
C GLU A 251 5.58 -16.61 21.89
N LEU A 252 5.59 -15.29 21.67
CA LEU A 252 4.47 -14.58 21.04
C LEU A 252 4.18 -15.09 19.63
N THR A 253 5.22 -15.48 18.89
CA THR A 253 5.08 -16.05 17.55
C THR A 253 4.32 -17.36 17.63
N ASP A 254 4.71 -18.26 18.52
CA ASP A 254 4.06 -19.56 18.71
C ASP A 254 2.59 -19.39 19.13
N ILE A 255 2.32 -18.55 20.13
CA ILE A 255 0.95 -18.23 20.58
C ILE A 255 0.09 -17.69 19.42
N SER A 256 0.64 -16.78 18.62
CA SER A 256 -0.10 -16.20 17.49
C SER A 256 -0.44 -17.24 16.41
N HIS A 257 0.47 -18.19 16.12
CA HIS A 257 0.22 -19.25 15.15
C HIS A 257 -0.82 -20.26 15.66
N ASP A 258 -0.74 -20.63 16.93
CA ASP A 258 -1.68 -21.58 17.55
C ASP A 258 -3.11 -21.04 17.60
N SER A 259 -3.25 -19.72 17.82
CA SER A 259 -4.56 -19.06 17.86
C SER A 259 -5.29 -18.98 16.52
N LYS A 260 -4.56 -19.08 15.40
CA LYS A 260 -5.02 -18.80 14.03
C LYS A 260 -5.60 -17.40 13.81
N ASP A 261 -5.32 -16.45 14.70
CA ASP A 261 -5.68 -15.04 14.53
C ASP A 261 -4.71 -14.38 13.52
N ARG A 262 -5.17 -14.22 12.27
CA ARG A 262 -4.38 -13.66 11.17
C ARG A 262 -3.85 -12.27 11.50
N GLU A 263 -4.61 -11.41 12.18
CA GLU A 263 -4.14 -10.06 12.52
C GLU A 263 -2.97 -10.12 13.50
N MET A 264 -3.07 -10.98 14.51
CA MET A 264 -2.05 -11.09 15.55
C MET A 264 -0.76 -11.74 15.04
N ILE A 265 -0.84 -12.64 14.06
CA ILE A 265 0.35 -13.14 13.35
C ILE A 265 1.10 -11.98 12.67
N TRP A 266 0.38 -11.05 12.03
CA TRP A 266 0.98 -9.86 11.42
C TRP A 266 1.49 -8.86 12.47
N GLU A 267 0.78 -8.72 13.59
CA GLU A 267 1.18 -7.87 14.70
C GLU A 267 2.55 -8.30 15.26
N VAL A 268 2.77 -9.60 15.49
CA VAL A 268 4.07 -10.11 15.98
C VAL A 268 5.17 -9.87 14.94
N LYS A 269 4.90 -10.04 13.65
CA LYS A 269 5.88 -9.72 12.60
C LYS A 269 6.27 -8.23 12.60
N LEU A 270 5.29 -7.35 12.76
CA LEU A 270 5.53 -5.90 12.86
C LEU A 270 6.31 -5.54 14.12
N LEU A 271 5.94 -6.13 15.26
CA LEU A 271 6.60 -5.95 16.55
C LEU A 271 8.06 -6.42 16.52
N LYS A 272 8.35 -7.58 15.90
CA LYS A 272 9.73 -8.06 15.66
C LYS A 272 10.53 -7.04 14.83
N CYS A 273 9.96 -6.54 13.73
CA CYS A 273 10.62 -5.53 12.90
C CYS A 273 10.82 -4.20 13.65
N TYR A 274 9.85 -3.81 14.49
CA TYR A 274 9.92 -2.60 15.30
C TYR A 274 11.02 -2.69 16.35
N TRP A 275 11.11 -3.80 17.07
CA TRP A 275 12.19 -4.04 18.03
C TRP A 275 13.56 -4.01 17.33
N GLN A 276 13.70 -4.70 16.20
CA GLN A 276 14.93 -4.64 15.39
C GLN A 276 15.27 -3.21 14.97
N LEU A 277 14.30 -2.42 14.49
CA LEU A 277 14.49 -1.03 14.12
C LEU A 277 15.02 -0.16 15.27
N LYS A 278 14.71 -0.49 16.53
CA LYS A 278 15.16 0.25 17.72
C LYS A 278 16.46 -0.30 18.30
N ASN A 279 16.54 -1.60 18.53
CA ASN A 279 17.58 -2.25 19.32
C ASN A 279 18.49 -3.20 18.51
N GLY A 280 18.13 -3.50 17.26
CA GLY A 280 18.88 -4.42 16.41
C GLY A 280 20.30 -3.93 16.08
N SER A 281 21.23 -4.89 16.01
CA SER A 281 22.65 -4.64 15.73
C SER A 281 22.98 -4.36 14.25
N ALA A 282 22.05 -4.68 13.33
CA ALA A 282 22.21 -4.42 11.91
C ALA A 282 22.23 -2.91 11.60
N SER A 283 22.81 -2.54 10.45
CA SER A 283 22.85 -1.13 10.03
C SER A 283 21.44 -0.55 9.87
N LEU A 284 21.27 0.76 10.13
CA LEU A 284 19.96 1.41 10.00
C LEU A 284 19.29 1.20 8.63
N PRO A 285 20.00 1.29 7.48
CA PRO A 285 19.41 0.98 6.18
C PRO A 285 18.91 -0.46 6.05
N GLN A 286 19.63 -1.45 6.59
CA GLN A 286 19.19 -2.85 6.57
C GLN A 286 17.93 -3.05 7.42
N ARG A 287 17.88 -2.42 8.60
CA ARG A 287 16.71 -2.48 9.48
C ARG A 287 15.47 -1.82 8.87
N ILE A 288 15.66 -0.70 8.17
CA ILE A 288 14.58 -0.04 7.43
C ILE A 288 14.11 -0.91 6.27
N ALA A 289 15.02 -1.52 5.50
CA ALA A 289 14.66 -2.41 4.39
C ALA A 289 13.83 -3.63 4.83
N LEU A 290 14.09 -4.15 6.04
CA LEU A 290 13.26 -5.19 6.65
C LEU A 290 11.82 -4.71 6.87
N MET A 291 11.65 -3.50 7.42
CA MET A 291 10.33 -2.90 7.64
C MET A 291 9.61 -2.58 6.32
N GLU A 292 10.32 -2.10 5.29
CA GLU A 292 9.77 -1.88 3.95
C GLU A 292 9.27 -3.18 3.30
N THR A 293 10.06 -4.25 3.46
CA THR A 293 9.67 -5.58 2.97
C THR A 293 8.40 -6.06 3.65
N LEU A 294 8.31 -5.91 4.98
CA LEU A 294 7.11 -6.25 5.74
C LEU A 294 5.91 -5.41 5.26
N ALA A 295 6.07 -4.09 5.12
CA ALA A 295 5.00 -3.19 4.67
C ALA A 295 4.47 -3.60 3.30
N GLY A 296 5.36 -3.90 2.35
CA GLY A 296 4.98 -4.36 1.01
C GLY A 296 4.28 -5.72 1.01
N GLN A 297 4.71 -6.66 1.87
CA GLN A 297 4.02 -7.95 2.04
C GLN A 297 2.63 -7.76 2.66
N ALA A 298 2.52 -6.97 3.73
CA ALA A 298 1.26 -6.67 4.40
C ALA A 298 0.26 -6.01 3.42
N GLY A 299 0.70 -5.05 2.61
CA GLY A 299 -0.14 -4.41 1.60
C GLY A 299 -0.67 -5.39 0.55
N ARG A 300 0.17 -6.31 0.05
CA ARG A 300 -0.28 -7.36 -0.90
C ARG A 300 -1.30 -8.33 -0.29
N GLU A 301 -1.18 -8.57 1.00
CA GLU A 301 -2.05 -9.46 1.78
C GLU A 301 -3.30 -8.74 2.33
N GLN A 302 -3.50 -7.47 1.94
CA GLN A 302 -4.60 -6.59 2.34
C GLN A 302 -4.62 -6.25 3.84
N MET A 303 -3.46 -6.34 4.51
CA MET A 303 -3.26 -5.90 5.88
C MET A 303 -2.86 -4.41 5.91
N PHE A 304 -3.72 -3.55 5.38
CA PHE A 304 -3.40 -2.13 5.11
C PHE A 304 -3.01 -1.35 6.36
N HIS A 305 -3.66 -1.58 7.51
CA HIS A 305 -3.31 -0.90 8.76
C HIS A 305 -1.92 -1.28 9.27
N MET A 306 -1.49 -2.54 9.07
CA MET A 306 -0.13 -2.99 9.42
C MET A 306 0.91 -2.36 8.49
N ALA A 307 0.62 -2.31 7.18
CA ALA A 307 1.48 -1.65 6.21
C ALA A 307 1.65 -0.15 6.53
N ALA A 308 0.55 0.55 6.83
CA ALA A 308 0.56 1.97 7.19
C ALA A 308 1.38 2.23 8.47
N ARG A 309 1.23 1.41 9.51
CA ARG A 309 2.04 1.51 10.76
C ARG A 309 3.52 1.27 10.51
N ALA A 310 3.87 0.25 9.71
CA ALA A 310 5.25 -0.05 9.32
C ALA A 310 5.92 1.15 8.61
N LEU A 311 5.22 1.72 7.62
CA LEU A 311 5.64 2.90 6.87
C LEU A 311 5.79 4.15 7.75
N LYS A 312 4.87 4.35 8.71
CA LYS A 312 4.94 5.41 9.72
C LYS A 312 6.21 5.28 10.58
N PHE A 313 6.55 4.07 11.05
CA PHE A 313 7.71 3.85 11.92
C PHE A 313 9.05 4.22 11.26
N ILE A 314 9.16 4.08 9.94
CA ILE A 314 10.39 4.43 9.20
C ILE A 314 10.37 5.84 8.61
N SER A 315 9.21 6.50 8.56
CA SER A 315 9.06 7.85 7.97
C SER A 315 10.05 8.85 8.58
N TYR A 316 10.10 8.94 9.91
CA TYR A 316 11.00 9.86 10.63
C TYR A 316 12.49 9.56 10.44
N LYS A 317 12.85 8.28 10.22
CA LYS A 317 14.23 7.84 9.99
C LYS A 317 14.77 8.39 8.67
N TYR A 318 13.93 8.42 7.64
CA TYR A 318 14.30 9.04 6.37
C TYR A 318 14.51 10.55 6.49
N PHE A 319 13.71 11.24 7.32
CA PHE A 319 13.86 12.67 7.56
C PHE A 319 15.16 13.03 8.27
N LEU A 320 15.40 12.45 9.45
CA LEU A 320 16.43 12.97 10.35
C LEU A 320 17.75 12.22 10.28
N GLU A 321 17.74 10.93 9.94
CA GLU A 321 18.92 10.08 10.05
C GLU A 321 19.56 9.82 8.67
N LEU A 322 18.78 9.36 7.69
CA LEU A 322 19.34 8.99 6.38
C LEU A 322 19.36 10.14 5.36
N ARG A 323 18.46 11.13 5.48
CA ARG A 323 18.32 12.24 4.51
C ARG A 323 18.07 11.74 3.08
N GLU A 324 17.37 10.61 2.93
CA GLU A 324 17.00 10.00 1.65
C GLU A 324 15.62 10.51 1.17
N TYR A 325 15.60 11.68 0.56
CA TYR A 325 14.35 12.40 0.25
C TYR A 325 13.41 11.70 -0.76
N ASN A 326 13.94 10.86 -1.66
CA ASN A 326 13.13 10.07 -2.59
C ASN A 326 12.28 9.05 -1.83
N LYS A 327 12.89 8.40 -0.83
CA LYS A 327 12.21 7.40 -0.03
C LYS A 327 11.16 8.03 0.89
N ILE A 328 11.33 9.28 1.29
CA ILE A 328 10.28 10.04 1.99
C ILE A 328 9.03 10.15 1.12
N ILE A 329 9.17 10.57 -0.13
CA ILE A 329 8.04 10.77 -1.05
C ILE A 329 7.38 9.43 -1.36
N GLN A 330 8.17 8.42 -1.76
CA GLN A 330 7.66 7.08 -2.04
C GLN A 330 6.93 6.48 -0.83
N ASN A 331 7.48 6.66 0.38
CA ASN A 331 6.84 6.23 1.61
C ASN A 331 5.50 6.97 1.83
N CYS A 332 5.46 8.30 1.64
CA CYS A 332 4.22 9.07 1.75
C CYS A 332 3.16 8.61 0.75
N GLU A 333 3.52 8.42 -0.53
CA GLU A 333 2.60 7.95 -1.58
C GLU A 333 2.09 6.53 -1.29
N THR A 334 2.98 5.62 -0.88
CA THR A 334 2.59 4.25 -0.51
C THR A 334 1.68 4.25 0.70
N MET A 335 1.99 5.09 1.71
CA MET A 335 1.18 5.22 2.91
C MET A 335 -0.21 5.77 2.58
N GLU A 336 -0.31 6.79 1.72
CA GLU A 336 -1.60 7.33 1.23
C GLU A 336 -2.44 6.24 0.54
N GLN A 337 -1.82 5.43 -0.34
CA GLN A 337 -2.51 4.30 -0.97
C GLN A 337 -3.04 3.28 0.05
N MET A 338 -2.33 3.04 1.17
CA MET A 338 -2.84 2.16 2.22
C MET A 338 -4.03 2.80 2.95
N LEU A 339 -4.00 4.12 3.17
CA LEU A 339 -5.06 4.85 3.86
C LEU A 339 -6.37 4.90 3.06
N ASP A 340 -6.32 4.88 1.73
CA ASP A 340 -7.51 4.82 0.85
C ASP A 340 -8.38 3.58 1.08
N HIS A 341 -7.83 2.55 1.72
CA HIS A 341 -8.51 1.30 2.05
C HIS A 341 -8.96 1.19 3.52
N LEU A 342 -8.79 2.24 4.34
CA LEU A 342 -9.05 2.21 5.78
C LEU A 342 -10.10 3.25 6.17
N SER A 343 -10.89 2.94 7.20
CA SER A 343 -11.76 3.92 7.87
C SER A 343 -11.14 4.42 9.19
N PRO A 344 -11.45 5.65 9.63
CA PRO A 344 -11.06 6.16 10.95
C PRO A 344 -11.48 5.26 12.12
N GLU A 345 -12.64 4.60 12.00
CA GLU A 345 -13.20 3.72 13.03
C GLU A 345 -12.40 2.42 13.18
N GLU A 346 -11.85 1.90 12.07
CA GLU A 346 -11.05 0.69 12.05
C GLU A 346 -9.56 0.96 12.37
N PHE A 347 -9.07 2.16 12.04
CA PHE A 347 -7.66 2.52 12.19
C PHE A 347 -7.46 3.82 13.00
N PRO A 348 -7.44 3.74 14.35
CA PRO A 348 -7.26 4.91 15.21
C PRO A 348 -5.97 5.71 14.94
N ASP A 349 -4.93 5.06 14.41
CA ASP A 349 -3.62 5.66 14.11
C ASP A 349 -3.57 6.45 12.79
N MET A 350 -4.69 6.54 12.06
CA MET A 350 -4.80 7.27 10.79
C MET A 350 -4.31 8.73 10.90
N ALA A 351 -4.58 9.39 12.03
CA ALA A 351 -4.11 10.75 12.31
C ALA A 351 -2.57 10.85 12.28
N GLY A 352 -1.87 9.83 12.80
CA GLY A 352 -0.41 9.77 12.83
C GLY A 352 0.20 9.61 11.44
N CYS A 353 -0.46 8.87 10.55
CA CYS A 353 -0.06 8.72 9.15
C CYS A 353 -0.23 10.04 8.37
N TYR A 354 -1.41 10.67 8.43
CA TYR A 354 -1.62 11.97 7.80
C TYR A 354 -0.70 13.05 8.35
N LEU A 355 -0.41 13.03 9.67
CA LEU A 355 0.57 13.94 10.27
C LEU A 355 1.97 13.74 9.68
N SER A 356 2.39 12.49 9.46
CA SER A 356 3.69 12.16 8.87
C SER A 356 3.81 12.67 7.44
N ILE A 357 2.78 12.46 6.62
CA ILE A 357 2.72 12.96 5.24
C ILE A 357 2.70 14.50 5.20
N GLY A 358 1.86 15.14 6.03
CA GLY A 358 1.79 16.60 6.11
C GLY A 358 3.12 17.24 6.54
N LYS A 359 3.84 16.62 7.49
CA LYS A 359 5.19 17.07 7.90
C LYS A 359 6.19 17.00 6.75
N ALA A 360 6.07 16.00 5.86
CA ALA A 360 6.89 15.90 4.65
C ALA A 360 6.70 17.11 3.74
N HIS A 361 5.46 17.42 3.40
CA HIS A 361 5.15 18.57 2.56
C HIS A 361 5.57 19.90 3.22
N TYR A 362 5.36 20.03 4.53
CA TYR A 362 5.82 21.21 5.27
C TYR A 362 7.34 21.39 5.17
N PHE A 363 8.11 20.31 5.30
CA PHE A 363 9.58 20.33 5.18
C PHE A 363 10.04 20.83 3.80
N PHE A 364 9.37 20.39 2.72
CA PHE A 364 9.64 20.88 1.36
C PHE A 364 9.06 22.28 1.06
N LYS A 365 8.42 22.93 2.05
CA LYS A 365 7.71 24.21 1.94
C LYS A 365 6.49 24.19 1.01
N ASP A 366 5.90 23.01 0.80
CA ASP A 366 4.64 22.85 0.07
C ASP A 366 3.46 23.03 1.02
N TYR A 367 3.32 24.24 1.56
CA TYR A 367 2.37 24.50 2.65
C TYR A 367 0.91 24.20 2.27
N ASN A 368 0.52 24.36 1.00
CA ASN A 368 -0.83 24.03 0.55
C ASN A 368 -1.13 22.53 0.62
N GLU A 369 -0.21 21.68 0.17
CA GLU A 369 -0.35 20.22 0.29
C GLU A 369 -0.26 19.78 1.76
N ALA A 370 0.63 20.40 2.54
CA ALA A 370 0.72 20.14 3.98
C ALA A 370 -0.61 20.45 4.69
N ILE A 371 -1.27 21.57 4.34
CA ILE A 371 -2.59 21.94 4.86
C ILE A 371 -3.64 20.85 4.54
N ARG A 372 -3.62 20.26 3.34
CA ARG A 372 -4.55 19.17 2.97
C ARG A 372 -4.46 18.02 3.97
N TYR A 373 -3.26 17.48 4.19
CA TYR A 373 -3.08 16.33 5.08
C TYR A 373 -3.28 16.68 6.56
N PHE A 374 -2.82 17.86 7.00
CA PHE A 374 -3.08 18.27 8.38
C PHE A 374 -4.58 18.51 8.64
N ARG A 375 -5.37 18.98 7.65
CA ARG A 375 -6.83 19.05 7.76
C ARG A 375 -7.45 17.66 7.89
N ASN A 376 -6.99 16.70 7.09
CA ASN A 376 -7.47 15.31 7.18
C ASN A 376 -7.21 14.74 8.59
N ALA A 377 -6.00 14.90 9.13
CA ALA A 377 -5.69 14.50 10.50
C ALA A 377 -6.53 15.25 11.56
N ALA A 378 -6.69 16.57 11.41
CA ALA A 378 -7.40 17.41 12.38
C ALA A 378 -8.93 17.23 12.37
N ALA A 379 -9.49 16.63 11.31
CA ALA A 379 -10.91 16.33 11.18
C ALA A 379 -11.31 15.00 11.84
N LEU A 380 -10.34 14.15 12.18
CA LEU A 380 -10.62 12.85 12.80
C LEU A 380 -11.14 13.02 14.24
N PRO A 381 -12.11 12.19 14.68
CA PRO A 381 -12.57 12.18 16.06
C PRO A 381 -11.41 11.91 17.03
N LYS A 382 -11.24 12.78 18.02
CA LYS A 382 -10.26 12.57 19.09
C LYS A 382 -10.70 11.41 19.98
N ASN A 383 -9.75 10.54 20.30
CA ASN A 383 -9.89 9.49 21.30
C ASN A 383 -8.59 9.39 22.11
N GLY A 384 -8.56 8.51 23.12
CA GLY A 384 -7.39 8.33 23.99
C GLY A 384 -6.10 7.87 23.27
N TYR A 385 -6.18 7.49 21.98
CA TYR A 385 -5.05 7.07 21.17
C TYR A 385 -4.52 8.19 20.26
N ASN A 386 -5.40 8.93 19.57
CA ASN A 386 -5.01 9.84 18.49
C ASN A 386 -5.01 11.33 18.86
N ALA A 387 -5.40 11.71 20.08
CA ALA A 387 -5.56 13.10 20.49
C ALA A 387 -4.31 13.96 20.26
N SER A 388 -3.10 13.46 20.60
CA SER A 388 -1.86 14.20 20.34
C SER A 388 -1.59 14.40 18.85
N HIS A 389 -1.78 13.36 18.02
CA HIS A 389 -1.61 13.49 16.57
C HIS A 389 -2.54 14.56 15.98
N VAL A 390 -3.79 14.62 16.46
CA VAL A 390 -4.77 15.64 16.08
C VAL A 390 -4.31 17.04 16.52
N LEU A 391 -3.83 17.20 17.75
CA LEU A 391 -3.30 18.48 18.25
C LEU A 391 -2.06 18.94 17.47
N HIS A 392 -1.12 18.03 17.17
CA HIS A 392 0.01 18.31 16.29
C HIS A 392 -0.43 18.78 14.90
N ALA A 393 -1.46 18.15 14.33
CA ALA A 393 -1.99 18.54 13.03
C ALA A 393 -2.61 19.94 13.08
N ILE A 394 -3.41 20.25 14.11
CA ILE A 394 -3.99 21.59 14.32
C ILE A 394 -2.88 22.64 14.47
N ASN A 395 -1.84 22.36 15.25
CA ASN A 395 -0.71 23.27 15.41
C ASN A 395 0.02 23.51 14.09
N ASN A 396 0.27 22.45 13.31
CA ASN A 396 0.93 22.58 12.02
C ASN A 396 0.05 23.30 10.98
N LEU A 397 -1.28 23.21 11.06
CA LEU A 397 -2.17 24.08 10.26
C LEU A 397 -1.93 25.55 10.60
N GLY A 398 -1.94 25.90 11.89
CA GLY A 398 -1.63 27.24 12.36
C GLY A 398 -0.29 27.75 11.83
N LEU A 399 0.76 26.91 11.89
CA LEU A 399 2.09 27.22 11.36
C LEU A 399 2.09 27.39 9.83
N CYS A 400 1.40 26.55 9.08
CA CYS A 400 1.29 26.70 7.61
C CYS A 400 0.66 28.06 7.25
N TYR A 401 -0.45 28.41 7.90
CA TYR A 401 -1.10 29.71 7.68
C TYR A 401 -0.23 30.89 8.12
N GLN A 402 0.53 30.75 9.21
CA GLN A 402 1.52 31.75 9.61
C GLN A 402 2.60 31.92 8.51
N LYS A 403 3.12 30.83 7.92
CA LYS A 403 4.10 30.91 6.81
C LYS A 403 3.52 31.51 5.53
N LEU A 404 2.22 31.38 5.31
CA LEU A 404 1.49 32.02 4.22
C LEU A 404 0.99 33.43 4.56
N ASN A 405 1.36 33.97 5.73
CA ASN A 405 0.94 35.28 6.24
C ASN A 405 -0.58 35.46 6.42
N HIS A 406 -1.33 34.36 6.58
CA HIS A 406 -2.75 34.36 6.94
C HIS A 406 -2.91 34.27 8.47
N LEU A 407 -2.52 35.34 9.17
CA LEU A 407 -2.38 35.34 10.62
C LEU A 407 -3.72 35.12 11.36
N ASP A 408 -4.84 35.60 10.84
CA ASP A 408 -6.15 35.42 11.50
C ASP A 408 -6.58 33.94 11.48
N THR A 409 -6.38 33.26 10.35
CA THR A 409 -6.59 31.82 10.23
C THR A 409 -5.61 31.03 11.10
N SER A 410 -4.37 31.52 11.21
CA SER A 410 -3.38 30.94 12.11
C SER A 410 -3.81 31.03 13.58
N ASP A 411 -4.29 32.19 14.03
CA ASP A 411 -4.81 32.42 15.38
C ASP A 411 -6.00 31.51 15.70
N TYR A 412 -6.89 31.30 14.73
CA TYR A 412 -8.02 30.37 14.88
C TYR A 412 -7.55 28.97 15.28
N TYR A 413 -6.53 28.42 14.61
CA TYR A 413 -6.04 27.07 14.91
C TYR A 413 -5.31 27.00 16.25
N PHE A 414 -4.49 27.99 16.62
CA PHE A 414 -3.85 28.00 17.93
C PHE A 414 -4.85 28.22 19.07
N THR A 415 -5.85 29.09 18.86
CA THR A 415 -6.95 29.28 19.82
C THR A 415 -7.80 28.01 19.97
N LYS A 416 -7.97 27.23 18.89
CA LYS A 416 -8.65 25.93 18.95
C LYS A 416 -7.94 24.95 19.88
N ILE A 417 -6.60 24.98 19.94
CA ILE A 417 -5.82 24.18 20.90
C ILE A 417 -6.07 24.67 22.33
N LEU A 418 -6.04 25.99 22.56
CA LEU A 418 -6.27 26.57 23.89
C LEU A 418 -7.68 26.33 24.46
N LYS A 419 -8.68 26.14 23.61
CA LYS A 419 -10.07 25.86 23.99
C LYS A 419 -10.38 24.38 24.17
N ASP A 420 -9.44 23.49 23.87
CA ASP A 420 -9.63 22.05 23.98
C ASP A 420 -9.54 21.63 25.45
N THR A 421 -10.68 21.55 26.14
CA THR A 421 -10.79 21.32 27.59
C THR A 421 -10.63 19.87 28.04
N VAL A 422 -10.20 18.97 27.15
CA VAL A 422 -10.13 17.54 27.44
C VAL A 422 -8.69 17.13 27.72
N SER A 423 -8.37 17.01 29.00
CA SER A 423 -7.21 16.33 29.58
C SER A 423 -5.84 16.96 29.29
N TYR A 424 -5.06 17.18 30.36
CA TYR A 424 -3.62 17.39 30.28
C TYR A 424 -3.00 16.41 29.24
N PRO A 425 -2.16 16.89 28.30
CA PRO A 425 -1.24 18.03 28.41
C PRO A 425 -1.74 19.32 27.76
N VAL A 426 -2.92 19.81 28.18
CA VAL A 426 -3.36 21.20 28.00
C VAL A 426 -2.27 22.20 28.42
N GLU A 427 -1.46 21.98 29.45
CA GLU A 427 -0.44 22.97 29.85
C GLU A 427 0.68 23.14 28.82
N VAL A 428 1.14 22.04 28.20
CA VAL A 428 2.22 22.10 27.21
C VAL A 428 1.72 22.56 25.84
N TRP A 429 0.60 22.00 25.38
CA TRP A 429 -0.01 22.46 24.14
C TRP A 429 -0.49 23.90 24.24
N ALA A 430 -0.98 24.32 25.41
CA ALA A 430 -1.26 25.72 25.66
C ALA A 430 0.01 26.57 25.66
N GLY A 431 1.15 26.04 26.11
CA GLY A 431 2.46 26.66 25.93
C GLY A 431 2.78 26.93 24.46
N ILE A 432 2.84 25.88 23.66
CA ILE A 432 3.17 25.96 22.23
C ILE A 432 2.18 26.87 21.48
N ALA A 433 0.88 26.67 21.69
CA ALA A 433 -0.16 27.45 21.03
C ALA A 433 -0.11 28.93 21.47
N SER A 434 0.14 29.20 22.76
CA SER A 434 0.35 30.57 23.25
C SER A 434 1.58 31.20 22.62
N GLY A 435 2.72 30.49 22.56
CA GLY A 435 3.93 30.98 21.91
C GLY A 435 3.70 31.34 20.45
N ASN A 436 3.02 30.47 19.72
CA ASN A 436 2.69 30.72 18.33
C ASN A 436 1.71 31.90 18.13
N LEU A 437 0.73 32.08 19.02
CA LEU A 437 -0.10 33.30 19.07
C LEU A 437 0.75 34.54 19.39
N GLY A 438 1.70 34.42 20.32
CA GLY A 438 2.66 35.47 20.65
C GLY A 438 3.48 35.89 19.44
N HIS A 439 3.92 34.92 18.63
CA HIS A 439 4.56 35.17 17.34
C HIS A 439 3.63 35.91 16.36
N ASN A 440 2.35 35.50 16.26
CA ASN A 440 1.39 36.18 15.39
C ASN A 440 1.14 37.64 15.83
N HIS A 441 0.97 37.89 17.13
CA HIS A 441 0.86 39.26 17.66
C HIS A 441 2.15 40.07 17.43
N TYR A 442 3.32 39.46 17.58
CA TYR A 442 4.59 40.10 17.25
C TYR A 442 4.65 40.51 15.77
N PHE A 443 4.23 39.64 14.84
CA PHE A 443 4.16 39.97 13.42
C PHE A 443 3.16 41.10 13.11
N ARG A 444 2.08 41.22 13.89
CA ARG A 444 1.13 42.35 13.80
C ARG A 444 1.59 43.63 14.48
N GLY A 445 2.69 43.61 15.24
CA GLY A 445 3.14 44.75 16.05
C GLY A 445 2.39 44.93 17.39
N GLU A 446 1.56 43.96 17.79
CA GLU A 446 0.75 43.99 19.00
C GLU A 446 1.56 43.55 20.24
N TYR A 447 2.63 44.30 20.55
CA TYR A 447 3.64 43.84 21.51
C TYR A 447 3.13 43.60 22.93
N GLN A 448 2.14 44.38 23.39
CA GLN A 448 1.56 44.18 24.71
C GLN A 448 0.84 42.83 24.87
N LYS A 449 0.29 42.29 23.76
CA LYS A 449 -0.29 40.94 23.75
C LYS A 449 0.79 39.87 23.52
N ALA A 450 1.79 40.17 22.70
CA ALA A 450 2.85 39.23 22.37
C ALA A 450 3.74 38.85 23.57
N ILE A 451 4.13 39.82 24.40
CA ILE A 451 5.07 39.61 25.52
C ILE A 451 4.61 38.48 26.46
N PRO A 452 3.41 38.52 27.08
CA PRO A 452 3.01 37.49 28.04
C PRO A 452 2.90 36.10 27.39
N LEU A 453 2.51 36.03 26.11
CA LEU A 453 2.40 34.79 25.35
C LEU A 453 3.78 34.19 25.02
N LEU A 454 4.75 35.02 24.64
CA LEU A 454 6.13 34.60 24.37
C LEU A 454 6.85 34.19 25.65
N GLN A 455 6.65 34.91 26.76
CA GLN A 455 7.22 34.55 28.07
C GLN A 455 6.72 33.18 28.54
N ARG A 456 5.42 32.92 28.37
CA ARG A 456 4.80 31.62 28.63
C ARG A 456 5.46 30.48 27.84
N ASP A 457 5.69 30.68 26.55
CA ASP A 457 6.32 29.67 25.71
C ASP A 457 7.81 29.45 26.05
N ILE A 458 8.56 30.51 26.31
CA ILE A 458 9.98 30.42 26.74
C ILE A 458 10.10 29.59 28.00
N TYR A 459 9.27 29.86 29.00
CA TYR A 459 9.29 29.13 30.25
C TYR A 459 8.95 27.64 30.01
N ASN A 460 7.85 27.34 29.30
CA ASN A 460 7.46 25.96 29.03
C ASN A 460 8.53 25.19 28.26
N ALA A 461 9.18 25.86 27.29
CA ALA A 461 10.27 25.28 26.53
C ALA A 461 11.51 24.98 27.39
N ILE A 462 11.88 25.87 28.31
CA ILE A 462 13.00 25.67 29.26
C ILE A 462 12.69 24.51 30.22
N SER A 463 11.45 24.44 30.69
CA SER A 463 10.90 23.40 31.55
C SER A 463 10.97 22.00 30.92
N LEU A 464 10.77 21.92 29.59
CA LEU A 464 10.81 20.69 28.77
C LEU A 464 12.14 20.44 28.05
N PRO A 465 13.24 21.00 28.57
CA PRO A 465 14.52 21.24 27.88
C PRO A 465 14.52 21.44 26.35
N ASP A 466 13.45 22.00 25.76
CA ASP A 466 13.43 22.38 24.35
C ASP A 466 14.06 23.77 24.17
N TRP A 467 15.37 23.81 24.31
CA TRP A 467 16.16 25.03 24.15
C TRP A 467 16.00 25.64 22.74
N GLY A 468 15.65 24.82 21.74
CA GLY A 468 15.37 25.28 20.38
C GLY A 468 14.11 26.13 20.33
N LEU A 469 13.00 25.61 20.87
CA LEU A 469 11.75 26.36 21.02
C LEU A 469 11.96 27.64 21.84
N ALA A 470 12.63 27.54 22.99
CA ALA A 470 12.93 28.69 23.85
C ALA A 470 13.71 29.78 23.10
N ALA A 471 14.75 29.41 22.34
CA ALA A 471 15.49 30.37 21.50
C ALA A 471 14.59 31.05 20.46
N GLY A 472 13.61 30.30 19.90
CA GLY A 472 12.62 30.81 18.96
C GLY A 472 11.83 32.01 19.49
N SER A 473 11.39 31.92 20.75
CA SER A 473 10.54 32.93 21.40
C SER A 473 11.34 34.01 22.14
N LEU A 474 12.58 33.72 22.56
CA LEU A 474 13.51 34.73 23.10
C LEU A 474 13.86 35.81 22.05
N MET A 475 14.00 35.42 20.78
CA MET A 475 14.33 36.35 19.69
C MET A 475 13.28 37.47 19.48
N PRO A 476 11.99 37.18 19.21
CA PRO A 476 10.99 38.23 19.08
C PRO A 476 10.82 39.03 20.37
N LEU A 477 10.95 38.42 21.55
CA LEU A 477 10.93 39.16 22.82
C LEU A 477 12.09 40.17 22.93
N ALA A 478 13.30 39.77 22.51
CA ALA A 478 14.44 40.69 22.46
C ALA A 478 14.23 41.85 21.48
N ASP A 479 13.67 41.58 20.29
CA ASP A 479 13.35 42.64 19.31
C ASP A 479 12.28 43.61 19.85
N ILE A 480 11.31 43.10 20.62
CA ILE A 480 10.32 43.93 21.33
C ILE A 480 11.02 44.85 22.35
N ARG A 481 11.91 44.31 23.18
CA ARG A 481 12.64 45.11 24.20
C ARG A 481 13.53 46.17 23.56
N LEU A 482 14.19 45.86 22.44
CA LEU A 482 14.91 46.84 21.63
C LEU A 482 14.01 48.00 21.18
N LYS A 483 12.80 47.70 20.66
CA LYS A 483 11.84 48.73 20.24
C LYS A 483 11.30 49.56 21.40
N GLN A 484 11.29 49.00 22.61
CA GLN A 484 10.95 49.70 23.85
C GLN A 484 12.13 50.48 24.45
N ASN A 485 13.31 50.46 23.79
CA ASN A 485 14.55 51.06 24.27
C ASN A 485 15.09 50.45 25.59
N ASP A 486 14.69 49.23 25.91
CA ASP A 486 15.21 48.45 27.03
C ASP A 486 16.41 47.60 26.57
N LEU A 487 17.55 48.28 26.43
CA LEU A 487 18.75 47.71 25.81
C LEU A 487 19.43 46.63 26.68
N GLU A 488 19.33 46.73 28.00
CA GLU A 488 19.90 45.76 28.93
C GLU A 488 19.17 44.42 28.85
N GLU A 489 17.84 44.45 28.98
CA GLU A 489 17.04 43.23 28.90
C GLU A 489 17.09 42.63 27.50
N ALA A 490 17.06 43.46 26.44
CA ALA A 490 17.27 42.99 25.08
C ALA A 490 18.59 42.21 24.94
N LYS A 491 19.69 42.71 25.51
CA LYS A 491 20.99 42.04 25.44
C LYS A 491 20.97 40.70 26.17
N ARG A 492 20.37 40.66 27.37
CA ARG A 492 20.23 39.44 28.17
C ARG A 492 19.49 38.34 27.38
N LEU A 493 18.38 38.71 26.74
CA LEU A 493 17.56 37.80 25.93
C LEU A 493 18.30 37.32 24.67
N ILE A 494 19.02 38.21 23.97
CA ILE A 494 19.87 37.86 22.82
C ILE A 494 20.92 36.83 23.21
N ASP A 495 21.65 37.06 24.31
CA ASP A 495 22.71 36.15 24.75
C ASP A 495 22.14 34.79 25.17
N GLN A 496 20.99 34.78 25.83
CA GLN A 496 20.28 33.56 26.18
C GLN A 496 19.83 32.78 24.94
N ALA A 497 19.22 33.46 23.95
CA ALA A 497 18.83 32.84 22.68
C ALA A 497 20.03 32.24 21.96
N ARG A 498 21.14 32.97 21.90
CA ARG A 498 22.40 32.53 21.28
C ARG A 498 22.96 31.29 21.98
N LYS A 499 23.02 31.30 23.31
CA LYS A 499 23.46 30.16 24.12
C LYS A 499 22.65 28.91 23.80
N TYR A 500 21.33 29.03 23.69
CA TYR A 500 20.45 27.91 23.36
C TYR A 500 20.56 27.43 21.91
N ILE A 501 20.76 28.35 20.95
CA ILE A 501 21.04 27.98 19.55
C ILE A 501 22.30 27.12 19.45
N TYR A 502 23.39 27.51 20.12
CA TYR A 502 24.62 26.72 20.12
C TYR A 502 24.49 25.42 20.91
N LYS A 503 23.81 25.45 22.07
CA LYS A 503 23.52 24.24 22.87
C LYS A 503 22.78 23.17 22.06
N THR A 504 21.86 23.58 21.18
CA THR A 504 21.09 22.66 20.32
C THR A 504 21.71 22.38 18.94
N ARG A 505 22.82 23.04 18.59
CA ARG A 505 23.43 23.01 17.25
C ARG A 505 22.47 23.45 16.13
N GLN A 506 21.44 24.24 16.42
CA GLN A 506 20.48 24.74 15.43
C GLN A 506 20.97 26.06 14.80
N THR A 507 22.20 26.08 14.27
CA THR A 507 22.88 27.30 13.78
C THR A 507 22.12 28.03 12.67
N VAL A 508 21.27 27.33 11.90
CA VAL A 508 20.34 27.94 10.93
C VAL A 508 19.44 29.01 11.56
N ARG A 509 19.18 28.96 12.87
CA ARG A 509 18.44 30.00 13.60
C ARG A 509 19.17 31.34 13.69
N LEU A 510 20.49 31.37 13.51
CA LEU A 510 21.27 32.61 13.55
C LEU A 510 20.83 33.64 12.51
N ARG A 511 20.26 33.21 11.37
CA ARG A 511 19.63 34.10 10.37
C ARG A 511 18.52 35.01 10.95
N LEU A 512 17.90 34.60 12.06
CA LEU A 512 16.86 35.37 12.75
C LEU A 512 17.45 36.21 13.89
N LEU A 513 18.54 35.77 14.51
CA LEU A 513 19.17 36.45 15.64
C LEU A 513 20.12 37.56 15.21
N PHE A 514 20.92 37.35 14.17
CA PHE A 514 21.89 38.36 13.69
C PHE A 514 21.26 39.70 13.31
N PRO A 515 20.08 39.77 12.65
CA PRO A 515 19.39 41.04 12.45
C PRO A 515 19.07 41.78 13.75
N ILE A 516 18.66 41.05 14.79
CA ILE A 516 18.33 41.63 16.11
C ILE A 516 19.59 42.14 16.79
N LEU A 517 20.69 41.37 16.70
CA LEU A 517 21.98 41.74 17.24
C LEU A 517 22.58 42.97 16.53
N SER A 518 22.44 43.06 15.21
CA SER A 518 22.81 44.24 14.42
C SER A 518 22.04 45.49 14.88
N LYS A 519 20.72 45.40 15.08
CA LYS A 519 19.91 46.50 15.63
C LYS A 519 20.38 46.92 17.03
N TRP A 520 20.71 45.97 17.89
CA TRP A 520 21.25 46.26 19.23
C TRP A 520 22.58 47.02 19.15
N TYR A 521 23.51 46.57 18.31
CA TYR A 521 24.79 47.27 18.12
C TYR A 521 24.64 48.66 17.48
N ALA A 522 23.66 48.83 16.60
CA ALA A 522 23.30 50.14 16.06
C ALA A 522 22.82 51.09 17.16
N ALA A 523 21.97 50.62 18.08
CA ALA A 523 21.52 51.40 19.25
C ALA A 523 22.68 51.76 20.19
N MET A 524 23.71 50.90 20.27
CA MET A 524 24.94 51.16 21.04
C MET A 524 25.98 52.02 20.29
N GLY A 525 25.71 52.46 19.06
CA GLY A 525 26.62 53.28 18.25
C GLY A 525 27.84 52.55 17.66
N GLN A 526 27.87 51.21 17.69
CA GLN A 526 29.02 50.41 17.24
C GLN A 526 28.91 50.04 15.76
N LYS A 527 29.28 50.96 14.87
CA LYS A 527 29.11 50.81 13.40
C LYS A 527 29.83 49.60 12.80
N ASP A 528 31.04 49.28 13.27
CA ASP A 528 31.80 48.13 12.74
C ASP A 528 31.07 46.81 13.01
N LYS A 529 30.50 46.65 14.21
CA LYS A 529 29.70 45.47 14.56
C LYS A 529 28.41 45.37 13.76
N VAL A 530 27.81 46.50 13.40
CA VAL A 530 26.61 46.51 12.54
C VAL A 530 26.93 45.87 11.19
N ALA A 531 28.04 46.28 10.56
CA ALA A 531 28.49 45.71 9.29
C ALA A 531 28.78 44.20 9.41
N ASP A 532 29.56 43.78 10.42
CA ASP A 532 29.87 42.37 10.68
C ASP A 532 28.61 41.48 10.73
N TYR A 533 27.56 41.94 11.41
CA TYR A 533 26.32 41.17 11.58
C TYR A 533 25.37 41.25 10.38
N ILE A 534 25.45 42.30 9.56
CA ILE A 534 24.75 42.33 8.26
C ILE A 534 25.36 41.29 7.34
N ASP A 535 26.69 41.30 7.18
CA ASP A 535 27.41 40.33 6.34
C ASP A 535 27.16 38.89 6.83
N SER A 536 27.23 38.66 8.14
CA SER A 536 26.92 37.36 8.74
C SER A 536 25.47 36.92 8.50
N THR A 537 24.52 37.87 8.47
CA THR A 537 23.12 37.57 8.16
C THR A 537 22.97 37.13 6.71
N GLU A 538 23.57 37.86 5.78
CA GLU A 538 23.52 37.55 4.35
C GLU A 538 24.11 36.16 4.07
N GLN A 539 25.29 35.86 4.64
CA GLN A 539 25.91 34.54 4.50
C GLN A 539 24.99 33.41 4.98
N VAL A 540 24.45 33.50 6.21
CA VAL A 540 23.60 32.42 6.75
C VAL A 540 22.27 32.33 5.99
N LEU A 541 21.72 33.44 5.51
CA LEU A 541 20.52 33.43 4.66
C LEU A 541 20.78 32.77 3.32
N GLN A 542 21.93 33.05 2.69
CA GLN A 542 22.34 32.43 1.45
C GLN A 542 22.51 30.92 1.64
N GLU A 543 23.30 30.48 2.64
CA GLU A 543 23.48 29.06 2.97
C GLU A 543 22.14 28.35 3.21
N TYR A 544 21.22 28.99 3.94
CA TYR A 544 19.89 28.44 4.19
C TYR A 544 19.05 28.33 2.91
N ASN A 545 19.03 29.37 2.08
CA ASN A 545 18.25 29.40 0.84
C ASN A 545 18.81 28.41 -0.19
N ASP A 546 20.13 28.36 -0.35
CA ASP A 546 20.82 27.40 -1.21
C ASP A 546 20.49 25.98 -0.78
N LYS A 547 20.50 25.70 0.54
CA LYS A 547 20.13 24.37 1.04
C LYS A 547 18.70 23.99 0.69
N ILE A 548 17.76 24.92 0.81
CA ILE A 548 16.36 24.67 0.44
C ILE A 548 16.19 24.45 -1.06
N GLN A 549 16.90 25.23 -1.90
CA GLN A 549 16.86 25.04 -3.35
C GLN A 549 17.47 23.70 -3.76
N GLU A 550 18.58 23.31 -3.15
CA GLU A 550 19.19 21.98 -3.33
C GLU A 550 18.18 20.87 -2.98
N LEU A 551 17.47 20.99 -1.85
CA LEU A 551 16.45 20.02 -1.45
C LEU A 551 15.28 19.92 -2.44
N LYS A 552 14.82 21.05 -2.97
CA LYS A 552 13.75 21.08 -3.99
C LYS A 552 14.22 20.48 -5.32
N LEU A 553 15.42 20.83 -5.76
CA LEU A 553 16.02 20.30 -6.98
C LEU A 553 16.25 18.79 -6.86
N LEU A 554 16.76 18.33 -5.71
CA LEU A 554 16.98 16.93 -5.42
C LEU A 554 15.66 16.15 -5.46
N ARG A 555 14.61 16.67 -4.84
CA ARG A 555 13.25 16.11 -4.95
C ARG A 555 12.78 16.02 -6.39
N PHE A 556 12.88 17.11 -7.15
CA PHE A 556 12.47 17.14 -8.56
C PHE A 556 13.25 16.14 -9.41
N HIS A 557 14.57 16.08 -9.24
CA HIS A 557 15.44 15.14 -9.95
C HIS A 557 15.06 13.68 -9.64
N GLN A 558 14.76 13.39 -8.37
CA GLN A 558 14.31 12.07 -7.92
C GLN A 558 12.93 11.69 -8.45
N GLU A 559 11.96 12.60 -8.46
CA GLU A 559 10.64 12.37 -9.07
C GLU A 559 10.77 12.12 -10.58
N SER A 560 11.63 12.88 -11.25
CA SER A 560 11.89 12.72 -12.69
C SER A 560 12.58 11.38 -13.00
N SER A 561 13.54 10.94 -12.19
CA SER A 561 14.23 9.66 -12.39
C SER A 561 13.30 8.47 -12.14
N ALA A 562 12.43 8.54 -11.13
CA ALA A 562 11.39 7.54 -10.88
C ALA A 562 10.41 7.42 -12.05
N LYS A 563 9.91 8.55 -12.58
CA LYS A 563 9.03 8.57 -13.76
C LYS A 563 9.71 7.99 -15.00
N LEU A 564 10.99 8.31 -15.21
CA LEU A 564 11.77 7.75 -16.32
C LEU A 564 11.86 6.23 -16.20
N HIS A 565 12.15 5.71 -15.00
CA HIS A 565 12.25 4.27 -14.77
C HIS A 565 10.92 3.55 -15.02
N ILE A 566 9.79 4.10 -14.54
CA ILE A 566 8.45 3.58 -14.82
C ILE A 566 8.16 3.56 -16.32
N ASN A 567 8.51 4.63 -17.04
CA ASN A 567 8.32 4.70 -18.50
C ASN A 567 9.19 3.66 -19.23
N GLN A 568 10.42 3.42 -18.77
CA GLN A 568 11.28 2.36 -19.30
C GLN A 568 10.66 0.98 -19.08
N MET A 569 10.15 0.69 -17.87
CA MET A 569 9.46 -0.57 -17.57
C MET A 569 8.21 -0.77 -18.45
N LYS A 570 7.36 0.26 -18.58
CA LYS A 570 6.19 0.23 -19.48
C LYS A 570 6.61 -0.02 -20.93
N SER A 571 7.64 0.68 -21.41
CA SER A 571 8.17 0.50 -22.77
C SER A 571 8.69 -0.93 -22.99
N GLN A 572 9.32 -1.52 -21.99
CA GLN A 572 9.79 -2.90 -22.03
C GLN A 572 8.62 -3.90 -22.06
N GLN A 573 7.57 -3.66 -21.28
CA GLN A 573 6.34 -4.44 -21.31
C GLN A 573 5.63 -4.36 -22.68
N PHE A 574 5.54 -3.16 -23.26
CA PHE A 574 5.01 -2.99 -24.62
C PHE A 574 5.87 -3.71 -25.67
N ARG A 575 7.21 -3.70 -25.54
CA ARG A 575 8.09 -4.49 -26.42
C ARG A 575 7.79 -5.99 -26.31
N GLN A 576 7.68 -6.53 -25.10
CA GLN A 576 7.34 -7.94 -24.90
C GLN A 576 5.98 -8.31 -25.51
N GLN A 577 4.96 -7.46 -25.31
CA GLN A 577 3.64 -7.68 -25.91
C GLN A 577 3.69 -7.64 -27.45
N ARG A 578 4.39 -6.66 -28.02
CA ARG A 578 4.57 -6.56 -29.48
C ARG A 578 5.28 -7.79 -30.03
N ASP A 579 6.38 -8.21 -29.40
CA ASP A 579 7.17 -9.35 -29.88
C ASP A 579 6.35 -10.65 -29.81
N PHE A 580 5.52 -10.81 -28.77
CA PHE A 580 4.55 -11.91 -28.68
C PHE A 580 3.53 -11.91 -29.83
N VAL A 581 2.97 -10.74 -30.17
CA VAL A 581 2.03 -10.60 -31.30
C VAL A 581 2.71 -10.93 -32.63
N VAL A 582 3.96 -10.49 -32.84
CA VAL A 582 4.72 -10.81 -34.05
C VAL A 582 4.93 -12.32 -34.19
N VAL A 583 5.24 -13.03 -33.10
CA VAL A 583 5.37 -14.50 -33.12
C VAL A 583 4.05 -15.17 -33.50
N ILE A 584 2.91 -14.71 -32.96
CA ILE A 584 1.60 -15.24 -33.33
C ILE A 584 1.32 -15.03 -34.82
N ILE A 585 1.58 -13.84 -35.35
CA ILE A 585 1.41 -13.53 -36.78
C ILE A 585 2.30 -14.44 -37.63
N PHE A 586 3.56 -14.64 -37.23
CA PHE A 586 4.49 -15.52 -37.94
C PHE A 586 4.02 -16.98 -37.95
N LEU A 587 3.54 -17.50 -36.81
CA LEU A 587 2.97 -18.85 -36.72
C LEU A 587 1.70 -19.00 -37.58
N PHE A 588 0.88 -17.95 -37.68
CA PHE A 588 -0.28 -17.92 -38.57
C PHE A 588 0.14 -18.00 -40.04
N PHE A 589 1.18 -17.27 -40.45
CA PHE A 589 1.73 -17.36 -41.81
C PHE A 589 2.34 -18.73 -42.13
N ILE A 590 3.02 -19.37 -41.16
CA ILE A 590 3.50 -20.75 -41.31
C ILE A 590 2.32 -21.72 -41.48
N GLY A 591 1.31 -21.61 -40.62
CA GLY A 591 0.13 -22.48 -40.65
C GLY A 591 -0.64 -22.37 -41.96
N THR A 592 -0.85 -21.15 -42.46
CA THR A 592 -1.50 -20.90 -43.76
C THR A 592 -0.67 -21.46 -44.92
N SER A 593 0.65 -21.23 -44.93
CA SER A 593 1.54 -21.78 -45.95
C SER A 593 1.53 -23.31 -45.96
N MET A 594 1.56 -23.94 -44.78
CA MET A 594 1.49 -25.39 -44.64
C MET A 594 0.14 -25.95 -45.09
N PHE A 595 -0.96 -25.25 -44.78
CA PHE A 595 -2.30 -25.59 -45.27
C PHE A 595 -2.39 -25.55 -46.80
N PHE A 596 -1.90 -24.47 -47.43
CA PHE A 596 -1.88 -24.35 -48.89
C PHE A 596 -0.99 -25.41 -49.54
N TRP A 597 0.19 -25.68 -48.98
CA TRP A 597 1.07 -26.75 -49.44
C TRP A 597 0.38 -28.13 -49.37
N TYR A 598 -0.26 -28.44 -48.25
CA TYR A 598 -0.99 -29.70 -48.05
C TYR A 598 -2.16 -29.83 -49.04
N ARG A 599 -2.95 -28.76 -49.22
CA ARG A 599 -4.05 -28.71 -50.19
C ARG A 599 -3.55 -28.95 -51.61
N ASN A 600 -2.50 -28.26 -52.03
CA ASN A 600 -1.94 -28.42 -53.38
C ASN A 600 -1.37 -29.82 -53.60
N LYS A 601 -0.71 -30.40 -52.59
CA LYS A 601 -0.22 -31.79 -52.64
C LYS A 601 -1.37 -32.79 -52.81
N ASN A 602 -2.48 -32.58 -52.12
CA ASN A 602 -3.67 -33.43 -52.26
C ASN A 602 -4.36 -33.27 -53.62
N ILE A 603 -4.39 -32.06 -54.19
CA ILE A 603 -4.92 -31.84 -55.55
C ILE A 603 -4.07 -32.60 -56.58
N LYS A 604 -2.74 -32.49 -56.50
CA LYS A 604 -1.83 -33.24 -57.40
C LYS A 604 -2.04 -34.75 -57.31
N ARG A 605 -2.12 -35.30 -56.09
CA ARG A 605 -2.41 -36.74 -55.88
C ARG A 605 -3.72 -37.19 -56.54
N LYS A 606 -4.77 -36.36 -56.49
CA LYS A 606 -6.04 -36.65 -57.17
C LYS A 606 -5.91 -36.62 -58.68
N GLN A 607 -5.11 -35.71 -59.23
CA GLN A 607 -4.84 -35.62 -60.67
C GLN A 607 -4.05 -36.85 -61.16
N GLU A 608 -2.99 -37.23 -60.45
CA GLU A 608 -2.18 -38.42 -60.76
C GLU A 608 -3.03 -39.71 -60.74
N LEU A 609 -3.93 -39.83 -59.76
CA LEU A 609 -4.85 -40.96 -59.69
C LEU A 609 -5.80 -41.00 -60.91
N HIS A 610 -6.37 -39.86 -61.28
CA HIS A 610 -7.27 -39.78 -62.43
C HIS A 610 -6.56 -40.06 -63.76
N GLU A 611 -5.32 -39.60 -63.91
CA GLU A 611 -4.49 -39.87 -65.08
C GLU A 611 -4.18 -41.38 -65.20
N LEU A 612 -3.89 -42.04 -64.08
CA LEU A 612 -3.69 -43.49 -64.03
C LEU A 612 -4.96 -44.25 -64.42
N GLU A 613 -6.14 -43.82 -63.93
CA GLU A 613 -7.43 -44.40 -64.32
C GLU A 613 -7.68 -44.28 -65.83
N LEU A 614 -7.41 -43.11 -66.40
CA LEU A 614 -7.57 -42.86 -67.84
C LEU A 614 -6.65 -43.76 -68.66
N LYS A 615 -5.39 -43.89 -68.25
CA LYS A 615 -4.40 -44.76 -68.92
C LYS A 615 -4.85 -46.23 -68.91
N ASN A 616 -5.30 -46.73 -67.76
CA ASN A 616 -5.81 -48.10 -67.64
C ASN A 616 -7.05 -48.34 -68.52
N ALA A 617 -7.94 -47.35 -68.63
CA ALA A 617 -9.12 -47.43 -69.48
C ALA A 617 -8.74 -47.47 -70.97
N GLN A 618 -7.78 -46.64 -71.39
CA GLN A 618 -7.25 -46.64 -72.77
C GLN A 618 -6.61 -47.99 -73.12
N GLU A 619 -5.78 -48.53 -72.24
CA GLU A 619 -5.14 -49.84 -72.44
C GLU A 619 -6.18 -50.97 -72.55
N SER A 620 -7.25 -50.92 -71.75
CA SER A 620 -8.35 -51.89 -71.84
C SER A 620 -9.09 -51.82 -73.19
N LEU A 621 -9.27 -50.60 -73.72
CA LEU A 621 -9.92 -50.36 -75.01
C LEU A 621 -9.05 -50.84 -76.17
N GLU A 622 -7.75 -50.53 -76.14
CA GLU A 622 -6.79 -50.95 -77.15
C GLU A 622 -6.67 -52.48 -77.20
N ASN A 623 -6.59 -53.13 -76.05
CA ASN A 623 -6.61 -54.60 -75.94
C ASN A 623 -7.89 -55.21 -76.53
N ALA A 624 -9.05 -54.60 -76.29
CA ALA A 624 -10.32 -55.06 -76.88
C ALA A 624 -10.33 -54.89 -78.41
N ARG A 625 -9.78 -53.78 -78.92
CA ARG A 625 -9.67 -53.50 -80.36
C ARG A 625 -8.76 -54.50 -81.05
N SER A 626 -7.59 -54.75 -80.48
CA SER A 626 -6.63 -55.74 -80.98
C SER A 626 -7.25 -57.15 -81.09
N ARG A 627 -7.97 -57.59 -80.05
CA ARG A 627 -8.67 -58.90 -80.07
C ARG A 627 -9.75 -58.99 -81.15
N LEU A 628 -10.50 -57.91 -81.40
CA LEU A 628 -11.50 -57.88 -82.47
C LEU A 628 -10.85 -57.95 -83.85
N THR A 629 -9.77 -57.19 -84.07
CA THR A 629 -9.05 -57.22 -85.35
C THR A 629 -8.44 -58.59 -85.62
N ASP A 630 -7.92 -59.26 -84.60
CA ASP A 630 -7.39 -60.62 -84.71
C ASP A 630 -8.49 -61.64 -85.04
N GLN A 631 -9.67 -61.53 -84.40
CA GLN A 631 -10.81 -62.38 -84.74
C GLN A 631 -11.27 -62.17 -86.19
N ALA A 632 -11.35 -60.92 -86.65
CA ALA A 632 -11.70 -60.61 -88.03
C ALA A 632 -10.65 -61.16 -89.02
N ARG A 633 -9.35 -60.99 -88.72
CA ARG A 633 -8.25 -61.51 -89.54
C ARG A 633 -8.30 -63.02 -89.67
N LYS A 634 -8.49 -63.75 -88.57
CA LYS A 634 -8.64 -65.22 -88.59
C LYS A 634 -9.79 -65.66 -89.48
N ILE A 635 -10.92 -64.95 -89.45
CA ILE A 635 -12.07 -65.23 -90.33
C ILE A 635 -11.65 -65.08 -91.81
N ARG A 636 -10.93 -64.00 -92.16
CA ARG A 636 -10.45 -63.77 -93.55
C ARG A 636 -9.44 -64.82 -94.01
N GLU A 637 -8.47 -65.16 -93.18
CA GLU A 637 -7.45 -66.17 -93.48
C GLU A 637 -8.09 -67.55 -93.68
N ASN A 638 -9.01 -67.93 -92.80
CA ASN A 638 -9.69 -69.20 -92.93
C ASN A 638 -10.58 -69.27 -94.19
N ASP A 639 -11.25 -68.18 -94.56
CA ASP A 639 -12.00 -68.10 -95.83
C ASP A 639 -11.10 -68.28 -97.05
N LYS A 640 -9.89 -67.68 -97.03
CA LYS A 640 -8.87 -67.91 -98.06
C LYS A 640 -8.42 -69.37 -98.12
N MET A 641 -8.12 -69.98 -96.96
CA MET A 641 -7.69 -71.39 -96.90
C MET A 641 -8.80 -72.32 -97.39
N ILE A 642 -10.05 -72.13 -96.94
CA ILE A 642 -11.19 -72.92 -97.42
C ILE A 642 -11.32 -72.80 -98.94
N HIS A 643 -11.17 -71.59 -99.49
CA HIS A 643 -11.24 -71.38 -100.93
C HIS A 643 -10.08 -72.01 -101.70
N GLN A 644 -8.84 -71.92 -101.18
CA GLN A 644 -7.68 -72.58 -101.77
C GLN A 644 -7.86 -74.10 -101.79
N PHE A 645 -8.26 -74.69 -100.65
CA PHE A 645 -8.57 -76.12 -100.58
C PHE A 645 -9.71 -76.50 -101.52
N GLN A 646 -10.79 -75.70 -101.61
CA GLN A 646 -11.88 -75.97 -102.56
C GLN A 646 -11.44 -75.91 -104.03
N GLN A 647 -10.44 -75.08 -104.38
CA GLN A 647 -9.89 -75.03 -105.72
C GLN A 647 -8.96 -76.22 -106.03
N GLU A 648 -8.14 -76.65 -105.06
CA GLU A 648 -7.25 -77.80 -105.22
C GLU A 648 -8.01 -79.13 -105.38
N PHE A 649 -9.17 -79.28 -104.73
CA PHE A 649 -9.94 -80.53 -104.72
C PHE A 649 -11.16 -80.55 -105.66
N LYS A 650 -11.17 -79.68 -106.68
CA LYS A 650 -12.31 -79.52 -107.59
C LYS A 650 -12.70 -80.85 -108.27
N GLY A 651 -13.85 -81.41 -107.88
CA GLY A 651 -14.40 -82.65 -108.47
C GLY A 651 -14.06 -83.96 -107.74
N ARG A 652 -13.51 -83.92 -106.51
CA ARG A 652 -13.32 -85.11 -105.64
C ARG A 652 -14.07 -84.96 -104.31
N ILE A 653 -14.29 -86.07 -103.60
CA ILE A 653 -14.94 -86.12 -102.28
C ILE A 653 -14.10 -85.29 -101.28
N ASP A 654 -14.75 -84.40 -100.51
CA ASP A 654 -14.13 -83.47 -99.55
C ASP A 654 -13.13 -84.20 -98.61
N PRO A 655 -11.84 -83.78 -98.53
CA PRO A 655 -10.87 -84.37 -97.61
C PRO A 655 -11.25 -84.12 -96.13
N PRO A 656 -10.91 -85.03 -95.18
CA PRO A 656 -11.17 -84.83 -93.75
C PRO A 656 -10.65 -83.50 -93.19
N ALA A 657 -9.48 -83.04 -93.68
CA ALA A 657 -8.90 -81.75 -93.31
C ALA A 657 -9.79 -80.55 -93.70
N LEU A 658 -10.51 -80.63 -94.83
CA LEU A 658 -11.47 -79.60 -95.24
C LEU A 658 -12.72 -79.62 -94.34
N GLN A 659 -13.11 -80.79 -93.85
CA GLN A 659 -14.22 -80.94 -92.91
C GLN A 659 -13.86 -80.40 -91.52
N GLU A 660 -12.63 -80.65 -91.05
CA GLU A 660 -12.09 -80.10 -89.81
C GLU A 660 -11.90 -78.57 -89.88
N LEU A 661 -11.36 -78.05 -90.98
CA LEU A 661 -11.22 -76.61 -91.22
C LEU A 661 -12.58 -75.90 -91.31
N LYS A 662 -13.59 -76.52 -91.94
CA LYS A 662 -15.00 -76.05 -91.95
C LYS A 662 -15.63 -76.08 -90.55
N SER A 663 -15.23 -77.00 -89.69
CA SER A 663 -15.77 -77.09 -88.32
C SER A 663 -15.13 -76.09 -87.35
N SER A 664 -13.84 -75.79 -87.51
CA SER A 664 -13.07 -74.85 -86.68
C SER A 664 -13.29 -73.37 -87.04
N THR A 665 -13.88 -73.09 -88.21
CA THR A 665 -14.23 -71.74 -88.70
C THR A 665 -15.57 -71.22 -88.22
N ILE A 666 -16.43 -72.10 -87.72
CA ILE A 666 -17.76 -71.72 -87.26
C ILE A 666 -17.60 -70.97 -85.95
N LEU A 667 -18.04 -69.72 -85.94
CA LEU A 667 -18.04 -68.86 -84.76
C LEU A 667 -18.89 -69.53 -83.68
N THR A 668 -18.23 -70.23 -82.75
CA THR A 668 -18.91 -71.01 -81.73
C THR A 668 -19.73 -70.10 -80.81
N ARG A 669 -20.62 -70.68 -80.01
CA ARG A 669 -21.39 -69.88 -79.03
C ARG A 669 -20.49 -69.13 -78.05
N ALA A 670 -19.34 -69.72 -77.67
CA ALA A 670 -18.36 -69.09 -76.78
C ALA A 670 -17.59 -67.95 -77.49
N ASP A 671 -17.17 -68.18 -78.74
CA ASP A 671 -16.49 -67.17 -79.55
C ASP A 671 -17.38 -65.95 -79.79
N TRP A 672 -18.68 -66.17 -79.97
CA TRP A 672 -19.65 -65.10 -80.15
C TRP A 672 -19.82 -64.22 -78.90
N VAL A 673 -19.78 -64.80 -77.71
CA VAL A 673 -19.87 -64.03 -76.45
C VAL A 673 -18.62 -63.17 -76.26
N SER A 674 -17.43 -63.75 -76.49
CA SER A 674 -16.15 -63.03 -76.40
C SER A 674 -16.05 -61.92 -77.44
N PHE A 675 -16.40 -62.24 -78.69
CA PHE A 675 -16.50 -61.27 -79.79
C PHE A 675 -17.44 -60.13 -79.44
N LYS A 676 -18.67 -60.45 -79.01
CA LYS A 676 -19.67 -59.44 -78.64
C LYS A 676 -19.19 -58.53 -77.51
N LYS A 677 -18.51 -59.10 -76.49
CA LYS A 677 -17.96 -58.32 -75.37
C LYS A 677 -16.89 -57.33 -75.84
N ASN A 678 -15.97 -57.76 -76.70
CA ASN A 678 -14.96 -56.85 -77.25
C ASN A 678 -15.59 -55.84 -78.22
N PHE A 679 -16.57 -56.27 -79.02
CA PHE A 679 -17.32 -55.42 -79.95
C PHE A 679 -18.04 -54.29 -79.22
N GLN A 680 -18.70 -54.58 -78.10
CA GLN A 680 -19.36 -53.56 -77.28
C GLN A 680 -18.38 -52.62 -76.56
N LYS A 681 -17.13 -53.07 -76.29
CA LYS A 681 -16.09 -52.19 -75.76
C LYS A 681 -15.58 -51.21 -76.81
N VAL A 682 -15.39 -51.67 -78.04
CA VAL A 682 -14.82 -50.87 -79.14
C VAL A 682 -15.88 -50.01 -79.83
N TYR A 683 -17.11 -50.51 -79.90
CA TYR A 683 -18.28 -49.83 -80.43
C TYR A 683 -19.41 -49.80 -79.38
N PRO A 684 -19.27 -48.97 -78.34
CA PRO A 684 -20.29 -48.83 -77.31
C PRO A 684 -21.60 -48.35 -77.93
N GLY A 685 -22.72 -48.94 -77.54
CA GLY A 685 -24.04 -48.46 -77.96
C GLY A 685 -24.55 -48.97 -79.31
N ILE A 686 -23.70 -49.38 -80.26
CA ILE A 686 -24.16 -49.85 -81.60
C ILE A 686 -25.21 -50.97 -81.50
N LEU A 687 -24.99 -51.98 -80.67
CA LEU A 687 -25.92 -53.10 -80.53
C LEU A 687 -27.26 -52.71 -79.89
N SER A 688 -27.26 -51.72 -78.99
CA SER A 688 -28.50 -51.16 -78.45
C SER A 688 -29.20 -50.31 -79.51
N THR A 689 -28.48 -49.44 -80.21
CA THR A 689 -29.02 -48.58 -81.28
C THR A 689 -29.70 -49.42 -82.37
N LEU A 690 -29.05 -50.50 -82.81
CA LEU A 690 -29.61 -51.44 -83.79
C LEU A 690 -30.88 -52.13 -83.29
N ARG A 691 -30.92 -52.55 -82.02
CA ARG A 691 -32.10 -53.20 -81.43
C ARG A 691 -33.26 -52.24 -81.21
N THR A 692 -32.97 -50.99 -80.86
CA THR A 692 -33.99 -49.96 -80.62
C THR A 692 -34.55 -49.42 -81.93
N SER A 693 -33.69 -49.13 -82.90
CA SER A 693 -34.09 -48.53 -84.18
C SER A 693 -34.75 -49.54 -85.11
N TYR A 694 -34.37 -50.82 -85.01
CA TYR A 694 -34.85 -51.90 -85.86
C TYR A 694 -35.18 -53.16 -85.03
N PRO A 695 -36.29 -53.14 -84.27
CA PRO A 695 -36.63 -54.21 -83.33
C PRO A 695 -36.91 -55.56 -84.02
N ASP A 696 -37.27 -55.55 -85.30
CA ASP A 696 -37.54 -56.75 -86.10
C ASP A 696 -36.27 -57.51 -86.55
N LEU A 697 -35.07 -57.00 -86.23
CA LEU A 697 -33.81 -57.70 -86.52
C LEU A 697 -33.60 -58.88 -85.56
N THR A 698 -33.46 -60.07 -86.15
CA THR A 698 -33.17 -61.29 -85.41
C THR A 698 -31.72 -61.29 -84.88
N PRO A 699 -31.42 -62.09 -83.83
CA PRO A 699 -30.05 -62.22 -83.32
C PRO A 699 -29.01 -62.63 -84.40
N ALA A 700 -29.43 -63.41 -85.41
CA ALA A 700 -28.57 -63.82 -86.52
C ALA A 700 -28.28 -62.65 -87.47
N GLU A 701 -29.27 -61.79 -87.74
CA GLU A 701 -29.10 -60.58 -88.56
C GLU A 701 -28.21 -59.55 -87.84
N LEU A 702 -28.37 -59.37 -86.52
CA LEU A 702 -27.48 -58.52 -85.72
C LEU A 702 -26.04 -59.03 -85.73
N ARG A 703 -25.84 -60.35 -85.65
CA ARG A 703 -24.52 -60.96 -85.79
C ARG A 703 -23.91 -60.64 -87.15
N LEU A 704 -24.70 -60.75 -88.21
CA LEU A 704 -24.24 -60.44 -89.56
C LEU A 704 -23.85 -58.96 -89.71
N LEU A 705 -24.64 -58.04 -89.16
CA LEU A 705 -24.32 -56.60 -89.14
C LEU A 705 -23.03 -56.31 -88.37
N CYS A 706 -22.74 -57.01 -87.27
CA CYS A 706 -21.48 -56.87 -86.55
C CYS A 706 -20.27 -57.33 -87.38
N LEU A 707 -20.40 -58.44 -88.11
CA LEU A 707 -19.34 -58.92 -89.00
C LEU A 707 -19.15 -57.97 -90.18
N LEU A 708 -20.25 -57.43 -90.72
CA LEU A 708 -20.23 -56.42 -91.77
C LEU A 708 -19.58 -55.11 -91.29
N LYS A 709 -19.80 -54.70 -90.02
CA LYS A 709 -19.12 -53.55 -89.38
C LYS A 709 -17.61 -53.68 -89.36
N LEU A 710 -17.10 -54.90 -89.28
CA LEU A 710 -15.66 -55.18 -89.34
C LEU A 710 -15.12 -55.26 -90.78
N GLY A 711 -15.96 -54.99 -91.78
CA GLY A 711 -15.59 -55.04 -93.20
C GLY A 711 -15.31 -56.46 -93.68
N LEU A 712 -16.07 -57.45 -93.20
CA LEU A 712 -16.02 -58.81 -93.71
C LEU A 712 -16.95 -58.93 -94.92
N THR A 713 -16.47 -59.58 -95.97
CA THR A 713 -17.23 -59.80 -97.20
C THR A 713 -18.32 -60.87 -97.01
N ASN A 714 -19.30 -60.93 -97.91
CA ASN A 714 -20.38 -61.92 -97.84
C ASN A 714 -19.86 -63.37 -97.78
N ARG A 715 -18.72 -63.66 -98.41
CA ARG A 715 -18.09 -64.98 -98.38
C ARG A 715 -17.44 -65.25 -97.01
N GLU A 716 -16.66 -64.29 -96.50
CA GLU A 716 -16.02 -64.38 -95.18
C GLU A 716 -17.05 -64.51 -94.04
N MET A 717 -18.16 -63.77 -94.14
CA MET A 717 -19.28 -63.88 -93.18
C MET A 717 -19.99 -65.24 -93.27
N ALA A 718 -20.10 -65.81 -94.48
CA ALA A 718 -20.66 -67.14 -94.69
C ALA A 718 -19.79 -68.20 -94.02
N THR A 719 -18.48 -68.12 -94.22
CA THR A 719 -17.45 -68.95 -93.58
C THR A 719 -17.51 -68.83 -92.05
N ALA A 720 -17.56 -67.61 -91.51
CA ALA A 720 -17.67 -67.39 -90.07
C ALA A 720 -18.94 -68.00 -89.46
N GLN A 721 -20.04 -68.06 -90.21
CA GLN A 721 -21.32 -68.58 -89.70
C GLN A 721 -21.58 -70.04 -90.09
N GLY A 722 -20.72 -70.68 -90.88
CA GLY A 722 -20.91 -72.05 -91.35
C GLY A 722 -22.09 -72.21 -92.33
N VAL A 723 -22.44 -71.16 -93.07
CA VAL A 723 -23.57 -71.15 -94.02
C VAL A 723 -23.08 -70.93 -95.46
N SER A 724 -23.95 -71.13 -96.46
CA SER A 724 -23.58 -70.85 -97.85
C SER A 724 -23.47 -69.33 -98.11
N PRO A 725 -22.59 -68.86 -99.02
CA PRO A 725 -22.56 -67.45 -99.43
C PRO A 725 -23.92 -66.94 -99.93
N GLN A 726 -24.71 -67.80 -100.57
CA GLN A 726 -26.06 -67.48 -101.01
C GLN A 726 -27.00 -67.18 -99.83
N SER A 727 -26.85 -67.89 -98.70
CA SER A 727 -27.60 -67.64 -97.47
C SER A 727 -27.30 -66.25 -96.90
N ILE A 728 -26.06 -65.77 -97.03
CA ILE A 728 -25.68 -64.41 -96.64
C ILE A 728 -26.30 -63.37 -97.58
N TYR A 729 -26.28 -63.60 -98.91
CA TYR A 729 -26.95 -62.72 -99.87
C TYR A 729 -28.45 -62.58 -99.60
N VAL A 730 -29.15 -63.69 -99.35
CA VAL A 730 -30.58 -63.68 -99.00
C VAL A 730 -30.82 -62.98 -97.66
N THR A 731 -29.94 -63.18 -96.67
CA THR A 731 -30.04 -62.51 -95.38
C THR A 731 -29.80 -61.01 -95.50
N ASN A 732 -28.79 -60.57 -96.27
CA ASN A 732 -28.57 -59.17 -96.58
C ASN A 732 -29.74 -58.55 -97.35
N HIS A 733 -30.34 -59.27 -98.29
CA HIS A 733 -31.56 -58.83 -98.95
C HIS A 733 -32.70 -58.61 -97.96
N ARG A 734 -32.90 -59.53 -97.00
CA ARG A 734 -33.90 -59.39 -95.93
C ARG A 734 -33.59 -58.22 -95.00
N ILE A 735 -32.32 -58.04 -94.62
CA ILE A 735 -31.86 -56.91 -93.80
C ILE A 735 -32.11 -55.58 -94.52
N ARG A 736 -31.76 -55.46 -95.81
CA ARG A 736 -32.03 -54.26 -96.61
C ARG A 736 -33.52 -53.94 -96.70
N LYS A 737 -34.37 -54.94 -96.91
CA LYS A 737 -35.83 -54.75 -96.93
C LYS A 737 -36.37 -54.26 -95.59
N LYS A 738 -35.84 -54.78 -94.46
CA LYS A 738 -36.20 -54.32 -93.10
C LYS A 738 -35.69 -52.90 -92.80
N LEU A 739 -34.56 -52.51 -93.38
CA LEU A 739 -33.94 -51.20 -93.21
C LEU A 739 -34.37 -50.16 -94.25
N GLY A 740 -35.16 -50.53 -95.26
CA GLY A 740 -35.58 -49.64 -96.34
C GLY A 740 -34.46 -49.20 -97.29
N LEU A 741 -33.45 -50.04 -97.52
CA LEU A 741 -32.25 -49.69 -98.29
C LEU A 741 -32.31 -50.21 -99.73
N GLU A 742 -31.98 -49.35 -100.70
CA GLU A 742 -32.11 -49.62 -102.13
C GLU A 742 -31.10 -50.63 -102.68
N ASN A 743 -29.87 -50.64 -102.14
CA ASN A 743 -28.79 -51.52 -102.61
C ASN A 743 -27.85 -51.96 -101.47
N GLN A 744 -26.86 -52.81 -101.79
CA GLN A 744 -25.92 -53.37 -100.82
C GLN A 744 -24.96 -52.30 -100.28
N ASP A 745 -24.54 -51.36 -101.12
CA ASP A 745 -23.60 -50.30 -100.75
C ASP A 745 -24.18 -49.43 -99.63
N LYS A 746 -25.48 -49.12 -99.68
CA LYS A 746 -26.19 -48.38 -98.64
C LYS A 746 -26.25 -49.12 -97.30
N LEU A 747 -26.31 -50.46 -97.31
CA LEU A 747 -26.24 -51.26 -96.09
C LEU A 747 -24.86 -51.21 -95.46
N GLU A 748 -23.81 -51.31 -96.29
CA GLU A 748 -22.43 -51.23 -95.82
C GLU A 748 -22.07 -49.84 -95.32
N GLU A 749 -22.55 -48.80 -95.99
CA GLU A 749 -22.40 -47.39 -95.59
C GLU A 749 -23.06 -47.14 -94.23
N LEU A 750 -24.35 -47.48 -94.07
CA LEU A 750 -25.08 -47.35 -92.81
C LEU A 750 -24.35 -48.04 -91.65
N VAL A 751 -23.90 -49.28 -91.89
CA VAL A 751 -23.18 -50.04 -90.87
C VAL A 751 -21.83 -49.42 -90.56
N ARG A 752 -21.07 -48.98 -91.56
CA ARG A 752 -19.78 -48.33 -91.37
C ARG A 752 -19.90 -47.00 -90.62
N GLU A 753 -20.97 -46.25 -90.83
CA GLU A 753 -21.18 -44.93 -90.21
C GLU A 753 -21.80 -44.95 -88.81
N MET A 754 -22.47 -46.04 -88.42
CA MET A 754 -22.99 -46.17 -87.04
C MET A 754 -21.87 -46.04 -86.02
N LYS A 755 -21.99 -45.09 -85.09
CA LYS A 755 -21.03 -44.90 -84.00
C LYS A 755 -21.45 -45.68 -82.75
#